data_AF-A0A8H6BPE7-F1
#
_entry.id   AF-A0A8H6BPE7-F1
#
_cell.length_a   1.000
_cell.length_b   1.000
_cell.length_c   1.000
_cell.angle_alpha   90.00
_cell.angle_beta   90.00
_cell.angle_gamma   90.00
#
_symmetry.space_group_name_H-M   'P 1'
#
loop_
_entity.id
_entity.type
_entity.pdbx_description
1 polymer ?
#
loop_
_entity_poly.entity_id
_entity_poly.type
_entity_poly.pdbx_seq_one_letter_code
_entity_poly.pdbx_strand_id
1 'polypeptide(L)'
;MKLILYTATDYFDEIDTDTAFHNFLKQRQVLTYDKMGHWEMLLIAYINLPQQRLFAKNLFSNLILRITSDSDAWYESDPSKIYKALLVKDEENGKITLKNLNMEDPIDDPDTRQQFVKNLSGLREASYDTMKIIGDSVSKLPLYLRSICREIYLQLRDQFPGESEKYYLSAVGSVFLKCYVLPLFIKPSNYSIDIAGISDEFETVEKVMGNLEQVACVLNQLVSMRPFSSTNMYLQPLNPFIAEFSEGVRLIIKEIINVESIDECYQMNSVYDDVVSHEKPTLRMDSDDVLLILRYIRSNIEQIAPERNDYLRYLLIGARELSPNHSKLDIKNGLLDIVLEPVTEGTDSNDLETKALIMEAKRYVIYILQVQDGENLLDLLLSEISPQNELKFKEIVKREKKSIKNVNGLDAVLEKQALDDIYNSTYPQVKKHAIELILELEGKGVVTRSNCYQELLNDIAKDIKHKRLQKDDRERRLKVVVDTLTKLTQKEKTCSKLYSEYIKDIDRAMLKLQDESANRKKSFISRLFSRQYYYQLSVKRKKGYIPRFGSFKYNGKYLEEKRILDSITSTSHAHIRVNRVDFMFSSEKQGEFIVDVSNNSVGIFGQETVTLDDLLNLQYESKKQFKLFSQCVTFNTDEFATFIFHKFYRVK
;
A
#
# COMPACT_ATOMS: atom_id res chain seq x y z
N MET A 1 5.39 11.55 -6.84
CA MET A 1 4.35 12.56 -6.58
C MET A 1 4.81 13.97 -6.91
N LYS A 2 5.92 14.48 -6.32
CA LYS A 2 6.48 15.79 -6.70
C LYS A 2 6.71 15.95 -8.21
N LEU A 3 7.15 14.90 -8.91
CA LEU A 3 7.24 14.89 -10.38
C LEU A 3 5.88 15.06 -11.09
N ILE A 4 4.82 14.42 -10.59
CA ILE A 4 3.45 14.57 -11.13
C ILE A 4 2.96 16.00 -10.91
N LEU A 5 3.20 16.55 -9.72
CA LEU A 5 2.84 17.93 -9.39
C LEU A 5 3.60 18.92 -10.26
N TYR A 6 4.92 18.79 -10.38
CA TYR A 6 5.74 19.66 -11.22
C TYR A 6 5.27 19.65 -12.68
N THR A 7 5.07 18.46 -13.25
CA THR A 7 4.57 18.33 -14.63
C THR A 7 3.14 18.82 -14.82
N ALA A 8 2.30 18.71 -13.78
CA ALA A 8 0.96 19.31 -13.80
C ALA A 8 1.07 20.84 -13.74
N THR A 9 1.95 21.37 -12.91
CA THR A 9 2.19 22.81 -12.79
C THR A 9 2.65 23.41 -14.09
N ASP A 10 3.67 22.82 -14.71
CA ASP A 10 4.17 23.20 -16.03
C ASP A 10 3.04 23.18 -17.09
N TYR A 11 2.23 22.13 -17.11
CA TYR A 11 1.09 22.02 -18.02
C TYR A 11 0.02 23.11 -17.80
N PHE A 12 -0.31 23.44 -16.55
CA PHE A 12 -1.30 24.47 -16.26
C PHE A 12 -0.73 25.88 -16.45
N ASP A 13 0.58 26.09 -16.31
CA ASP A 13 1.24 27.37 -16.63
C ASP A 13 1.19 27.68 -18.14
N GLU A 14 1.14 26.66 -19.00
CA GLU A 14 0.89 26.85 -20.45
C GLU A 14 -0.54 27.33 -20.76
N ILE A 15 -1.49 27.18 -19.82
CA ILE A 15 -2.84 27.74 -19.95
C ILE A 15 -2.81 29.17 -19.42
N ASP A 16 -2.63 30.13 -20.30
CA ASP A 16 -2.35 31.52 -19.95
C ASP A 16 -3.57 32.46 -20.01
N THR A 17 -4.71 31.98 -20.51
CA THR A 17 -5.91 32.80 -20.74
C THR A 17 -7.18 32.14 -20.20
N ASP A 18 -8.14 32.95 -19.73
CA ASP A 18 -9.46 32.47 -19.28
C ASP A 18 -10.16 31.65 -20.37
N THR A 19 -10.00 32.05 -21.64
CA THR A 19 -10.57 31.34 -22.79
C THR A 19 -9.93 29.95 -22.97
N ALA A 20 -8.61 29.83 -22.81
CA ALA A 20 -7.93 28.54 -22.84
C ALA A 20 -8.37 27.65 -21.67
N PHE A 21 -8.51 28.20 -20.47
CA PHE A 21 -9.04 27.46 -19.31
C PHE A 21 -10.47 26.95 -19.53
N HIS A 22 -11.35 27.79 -20.10
CA HIS A 22 -12.71 27.39 -20.45
C HIS A 22 -12.76 26.31 -21.53
N ASN A 23 -11.87 26.38 -22.52
CA ASN A 23 -11.73 25.37 -23.56
C ASN A 23 -11.22 24.05 -22.98
N PHE A 24 -10.25 24.09 -22.06
CA PHE A 24 -9.81 22.93 -21.31
C PHE A 24 -11.00 22.26 -20.60
N LEU A 25 -11.78 23.00 -19.81
CA LEU A 25 -12.97 22.47 -19.15
C LEU A 25 -13.99 21.86 -20.12
N LYS A 26 -14.19 22.48 -21.29
CA LYS A 26 -15.10 21.97 -22.33
C LYS A 26 -14.60 20.65 -22.93
N GLN A 27 -13.31 20.55 -23.25
CA GLN A 27 -12.72 19.31 -23.76
C GLN A 27 -12.85 18.17 -22.75
N ARG A 28 -12.76 18.49 -21.45
CA ARG A 28 -12.95 17.50 -20.39
C ARG A 28 -14.39 17.01 -20.19
N GLN A 29 -15.37 17.48 -20.95
CA GLN A 29 -16.73 16.92 -20.93
C GLN A 29 -16.86 15.60 -21.70
N VAL A 30 -15.99 15.37 -22.69
CA VAL A 30 -15.99 14.16 -23.52
C VAL A 30 -15.23 13.04 -22.81
N LEU A 31 -15.77 11.82 -22.77
CA LEU A 31 -15.13 10.68 -22.08
C LEU A 31 -13.83 10.22 -22.77
N THR A 32 -13.79 10.25 -24.10
CA THR A 32 -12.62 9.91 -24.91
C THR A 32 -11.66 11.09 -24.99
N TYR A 33 -10.38 10.87 -24.63
CA TYR A 33 -9.32 11.86 -24.81
C TYR A 33 -8.33 11.41 -25.86
N ASP A 34 -8.21 12.20 -26.91
CA ASP A 34 -7.19 11.99 -27.95
C ASP A 34 -5.81 12.56 -27.55
N LYS A 35 -5.76 13.42 -26.52
CA LYS A 35 -4.54 14.05 -25.99
C LYS A 35 -4.53 14.06 -24.47
N MET A 36 -3.81 13.13 -23.85
CA MET A 36 -3.51 13.17 -22.42
C MET A 36 -2.26 14.01 -22.15
N GLY A 37 -2.28 14.82 -21.09
CA GLY A 37 -1.08 15.54 -20.64
C GLY A 37 -0.03 14.57 -20.07
N HIS A 38 1.25 14.92 -20.14
CA HIS A 38 2.32 14.10 -19.56
C HIS A 38 2.12 13.84 -18.06
N TRP A 39 1.61 14.84 -17.33
CA TRP A 39 1.27 14.70 -15.91
C TRP A 39 0.15 13.68 -15.67
N GLU A 40 -0.86 13.60 -16.55
CA GLU A 40 -1.92 12.61 -16.48
C GLU A 40 -1.37 11.21 -16.75
N MET A 41 -0.48 11.07 -17.73
CA MET A 41 0.18 9.80 -18.01
C MET A 41 0.97 9.31 -16.79
N LEU A 42 1.72 10.19 -16.14
CA LEU A 42 2.46 9.87 -14.91
C LEU A 42 1.52 9.51 -13.76
N LEU A 43 0.42 10.25 -13.60
CA LEU A 43 -0.59 9.97 -12.58
C LEU A 43 -1.27 8.61 -12.80
N ILE A 44 -1.70 8.34 -14.03
CA ILE A 44 -2.32 7.07 -14.43
C ILE A 44 -1.33 5.91 -14.26
N ALA A 45 -0.07 6.09 -14.64
CA ALA A 45 0.97 5.07 -14.42
C ALA A 45 1.15 4.77 -12.92
N TYR A 46 1.17 5.80 -12.08
CA TYR A 46 1.29 5.64 -10.63
C TYR A 46 0.07 4.93 -10.02
N ILE A 47 -1.15 5.32 -10.41
CA ILE A 47 -2.40 4.68 -9.96
C ILE A 47 -2.49 3.22 -10.40
N ASN A 48 -1.87 2.87 -11.54
CA ASN A 48 -1.85 1.51 -12.07
C ASN A 48 -0.78 0.59 -11.46
N LEU A 49 0.02 1.08 -10.50
CA LEU A 49 0.89 0.19 -9.71
C LEU A 49 0.05 -0.89 -9.00
N PRO A 50 0.53 -2.14 -8.87
CA PRO A 50 -0.27 -3.25 -8.35
C PRO A 50 -0.94 -2.98 -7.00
N GLN A 51 -0.20 -2.34 -6.07
CA GLN A 51 -0.70 -1.96 -4.75
C GLN A 51 -1.81 -0.90 -4.83
N GLN A 52 -1.67 0.07 -5.74
CA GLN A 52 -2.62 1.15 -5.93
C GLN A 52 -3.90 0.66 -6.60
N ARG A 53 -3.79 -0.25 -7.58
CA ARG A 53 -4.95 -0.91 -8.20
C ARG A 53 -5.75 -1.74 -7.20
N LEU A 54 -5.06 -2.51 -6.35
CA LEU A 54 -5.72 -3.28 -5.30
C LEU A 54 -6.45 -2.36 -4.30
N PHE A 55 -5.84 -1.23 -3.94
CA PHE A 55 -6.47 -0.24 -3.08
C PHE A 55 -7.72 0.37 -3.74
N ALA A 56 -7.61 0.82 -4.99
CA ALA A 56 -8.72 1.38 -5.75
C ALA A 56 -9.88 0.37 -5.90
N LYS A 57 -9.57 -0.91 -6.20
CA LYS A 57 -10.54 -2.00 -6.21
C LYS A 57 -11.28 -2.11 -4.87
N ASN A 58 -10.56 -2.17 -3.76
CA ASN A 58 -11.17 -2.34 -2.44
C ASN A 58 -12.02 -1.14 -2.03
N LEU A 59 -11.68 0.06 -2.50
CA LEU A 59 -12.43 1.27 -2.23
C LEU A 59 -13.72 1.35 -3.07
N PHE A 60 -13.64 0.99 -4.34
CA PHE A 60 -14.68 1.30 -5.34
C PHE A 60 -15.34 0.09 -6.02
N SER A 61 -15.04 -1.14 -5.59
CA SER A 61 -15.77 -2.34 -6.05
C SER A 61 -17.28 -2.22 -5.88
N ASN A 62 -17.73 -1.58 -4.80
CA ASN A 62 -19.15 -1.32 -4.53
C ASN A 62 -19.81 -0.40 -5.56
N LEU A 63 -19.05 0.47 -6.24
CA LEU A 63 -19.58 1.30 -7.32
C LEU A 63 -20.03 0.42 -8.50
N ILE A 64 -19.14 -0.50 -8.91
CA ILE A 64 -19.42 -1.46 -9.97
C ILE A 64 -20.57 -2.37 -9.55
N LEU A 65 -20.50 -2.94 -8.34
CA LEU A 65 -21.54 -3.82 -7.83
C LEU A 65 -22.91 -3.14 -7.82
N ARG A 66 -23.02 -1.87 -7.43
CA ARG A 66 -24.30 -1.13 -7.44
C ARG A 66 -24.94 -1.10 -8.82
N ILE A 67 -24.13 -0.97 -9.87
CA ILE A 67 -24.57 -0.89 -11.25
C ILE A 67 -24.87 -2.28 -11.82
N THR A 68 -24.12 -3.31 -11.42
CA THR A 68 -24.26 -4.66 -11.96
C THR A 68 -25.21 -5.57 -11.18
N SER A 69 -25.70 -5.15 -10.01
CA SER A 69 -26.55 -5.99 -9.15
C SER A 69 -27.95 -6.25 -9.71
N ASP A 70 -28.46 -5.32 -10.53
CA ASP A 70 -29.79 -5.44 -11.14
C ASP A 70 -29.63 -5.99 -12.57
N SER A 71 -30.05 -7.25 -12.78
CA SER A 71 -29.99 -7.91 -14.10
C SER A 71 -30.93 -7.27 -15.13
N ASP A 72 -32.01 -6.65 -14.66
CA ASP A 72 -33.01 -6.04 -15.53
C ASP A 72 -32.61 -4.62 -15.94
N ALA A 73 -31.73 -3.96 -15.18
CA ALA A 73 -31.27 -2.60 -15.41
C ALA A 73 -30.69 -2.42 -16.81
N TRP A 74 -31.20 -1.44 -17.56
CA TRP A 74 -30.72 -1.07 -18.89
C TRP A 74 -30.73 0.45 -19.03
N TYR A 75 -29.56 1.04 -19.30
CA TYR A 75 -29.38 2.49 -19.31
C TYR A 75 -29.07 3.05 -20.69
N GLU A 76 -29.44 2.33 -21.76
CA GLU A 76 -29.27 2.83 -23.13
C GLU A 76 -30.04 4.15 -23.32
N SER A 77 -29.35 5.14 -23.87
CA SER A 77 -29.84 6.50 -24.06
C SER A 77 -30.11 6.83 -25.53
N ASP A 78 -29.70 6.01 -26.50
CA ASP A 78 -30.01 6.20 -27.92
C ASP A 78 -31.36 5.55 -28.31
N PRO A 79 -32.39 6.34 -28.67
CA PRO A 79 -33.69 5.81 -29.10
C PRO A 79 -33.60 4.83 -30.27
N SER A 80 -32.63 4.99 -31.17
CA SER A 80 -32.45 4.09 -32.32
C SER A 80 -32.03 2.69 -31.89
N LYS A 81 -31.17 2.59 -30.86
CA LYS A 81 -30.76 1.30 -30.29
C LYS A 81 -31.89 0.71 -29.46
N ILE A 82 -32.65 1.55 -28.74
CA ILE A 82 -33.80 1.10 -27.96
C ILE A 82 -34.85 0.47 -28.88
N TYR A 83 -35.22 1.17 -29.96
CA TYR A 83 -36.20 0.70 -30.93
C TYR A 83 -35.77 -0.64 -31.57
N LYS A 84 -34.50 -0.78 -31.96
CA LYS A 84 -33.97 -2.04 -32.50
C LYS A 84 -34.07 -3.20 -31.50
N ALA A 85 -33.73 -2.96 -30.23
CA ALA A 85 -33.83 -3.99 -29.20
C ALA A 85 -35.28 -4.39 -28.90
N LEU A 86 -36.20 -3.41 -28.91
CA LEU A 86 -37.64 -3.69 -28.76
C LEU A 86 -38.19 -4.49 -29.95
N LEU A 87 -37.76 -4.20 -31.18
CA LEU A 87 -38.12 -4.97 -32.37
C LEU A 87 -37.71 -6.44 -32.25
N VAL A 88 -36.46 -6.71 -31.89
CA VAL A 88 -35.95 -8.09 -31.71
C VAL A 88 -36.78 -8.82 -30.65
N LYS A 89 -37.07 -8.16 -29.53
CA LYS A 89 -37.92 -8.72 -28.47
C LYS A 89 -39.36 -8.97 -28.92
N ASP A 90 -39.92 -8.12 -29.76
CA ASP A 90 -41.25 -8.31 -30.34
C ASP A 90 -41.29 -9.52 -31.30
N GLU A 91 -40.27 -9.64 -32.15
CA GLU A 91 -40.09 -10.78 -33.07
C GLU A 91 -39.96 -12.10 -32.30
N GLU A 92 -39.14 -12.15 -31.24
CA GLU A 92 -38.99 -13.32 -30.36
C GLU A 92 -40.28 -13.72 -29.66
N ASN A 93 -41.09 -12.72 -29.27
CA ASN A 93 -42.38 -12.94 -28.63
C ASN A 93 -43.51 -13.28 -29.64
N GLY A 94 -43.19 -13.37 -30.93
CA GLY A 94 -44.17 -13.64 -32.00
C GLY A 94 -45.20 -12.54 -32.19
N LYS A 95 -44.89 -11.31 -31.76
CA LYS A 95 -45.75 -10.13 -31.92
C LYS A 95 -45.23 -9.26 -33.07
N ILE A 96 -46.15 -8.64 -33.80
CA ILE A 96 -45.82 -7.63 -34.82
C ILE A 96 -46.47 -6.32 -34.39
N THR A 97 -46.05 -5.80 -33.22
CA THR A 97 -46.58 -4.56 -32.65
C THR A 97 -45.87 -3.36 -33.26
N LEU A 98 -44.55 -3.47 -33.43
CA LEU A 98 -43.70 -2.46 -34.05
C LEU A 98 -43.64 -2.69 -35.58
N LYS A 99 -44.37 -1.90 -36.35
CA LYS A 99 -44.30 -1.96 -37.83
C LYS A 99 -43.06 -1.23 -38.33
N ASN A 100 -42.16 -1.96 -38.98
CA ASN A 100 -41.24 -1.39 -39.97
C ASN A 100 -42.05 -0.59 -40.99
N LEU A 101 -41.98 0.75 -40.99
CA LEU A 101 -42.31 1.63 -42.11
C LEU A 101 -42.10 3.11 -41.71
N ASN A 102 -41.02 3.72 -42.22
CA ASN A 102 -40.89 5.17 -42.43
C ASN A 102 -41.07 6.10 -41.21
N MET A 103 -40.57 5.77 -40.02
CA MET A 103 -40.43 6.78 -38.96
C MET A 103 -39.20 7.64 -39.19
N GLU A 104 -39.36 8.98 -39.18
CA GLU A 104 -38.24 9.93 -39.28
C GLU A 104 -37.37 9.92 -38.02
N ASP A 105 -37.95 9.71 -36.83
CA ASP A 105 -37.23 9.61 -35.56
C ASP A 105 -37.77 8.43 -34.70
N PRO A 106 -36.93 7.45 -34.31
CA PRO A 106 -37.32 6.33 -33.44
C PRO A 106 -37.94 6.74 -32.10
N ILE A 107 -37.71 7.96 -31.60
CA ILE A 107 -38.27 8.42 -30.33
C ILE A 107 -39.78 8.71 -30.39
N ASP A 108 -40.36 8.87 -31.59
CA ASP A 108 -41.79 9.13 -31.77
C ASP A 108 -42.66 7.91 -31.47
N ASP A 109 -42.08 6.71 -31.53
CA ASP A 109 -42.73 5.47 -31.17
C ASP A 109 -43.09 5.44 -29.65
N PRO A 110 -44.36 5.19 -29.28
CA PRO A 110 -44.80 5.19 -27.89
C PRO A 110 -44.03 4.21 -26.98
N ASP A 111 -43.75 3.00 -27.46
CA ASP A 111 -43.08 1.95 -26.67
C ASP A 111 -41.60 2.31 -26.47
N THR A 112 -40.94 2.79 -27.53
CA THR A 112 -39.56 3.29 -27.49
C THR A 112 -39.42 4.47 -26.55
N ARG A 113 -40.33 5.45 -26.62
CA ARG A 113 -40.35 6.60 -25.70
C ARG A 113 -40.57 6.18 -24.26
N GLN A 114 -41.48 5.23 -24.00
CA GLN A 114 -41.73 4.73 -22.65
C GLN A 114 -40.48 4.05 -22.08
N GLN A 115 -39.82 3.21 -22.88
CA GLN A 115 -38.59 2.54 -22.49
C GLN A 115 -37.42 3.52 -22.32
N PHE A 116 -37.30 4.52 -23.17
CA PHE A 116 -36.32 5.60 -23.05
C PHE A 116 -36.47 6.37 -21.73
N VAL A 117 -37.70 6.76 -21.36
CA VAL A 117 -37.97 7.42 -20.08
C VAL A 117 -37.59 6.51 -18.90
N LYS A 118 -37.91 5.21 -18.98
CA LYS A 118 -37.52 4.23 -17.96
C LYS A 118 -35.99 4.12 -17.83
N ASN A 119 -35.27 4.01 -18.94
CA ASN A 119 -33.81 3.92 -18.97
C ASN A 119 -33.17 5.16 -18.34
N LEU A 120 -33.60 6.36 -18.71
CA LEU A 120 -33.08 7.60 -18.14
C LEU A 120 -33.40 7.77 -16.65
N SER A 121 -34.58 7.33 -16.21
CA SER A 121 -34.91 7.33 -14.78
C SER A 121 -33.99 6.40 -13.98
N GLY A 122 -33.74 5.19 -14.49
CA GLY A 122 -32.80 4.26 -13.87
C GLY A 122 -31.36 4.78 -13.88
N LEU A 123 -30.93 5.37 -15.00
CA LEU A 123 -29.61 5.98 -15.13
C LEU A 123 -29.40 7.13 -14.15
N ARG A 124 -30.42 7.97 -13.93
CA ARG A 124 -30.41 9.03 -12.91
C ARG A 124 -30.18 8.45 -11.52
N GLU A 125 -30.97 7.44 -11.13
CA GLU A 125 -30.90 6.82 -9.81
C GLU A 125 -29.53 6.16 -9.58
N ALA A 126 -29.06 5.36 -10.54
CA ALA A 126 -27.75 4.72 -10.48
C ALA A 126 -26.60 5.72 -10.36
N SER A 127 -26.67 6.83 -11.11
CA SER A 127 -25.65 7.90 -11.07
C SER A 127 -25.66 8.65 -9.73
N TYR A 128 -26.85 8.92 -9.16
CA TYR A 128 -27.00 9.51 -7.84
C TYR A 128 -26.39 8.62 -6.75
N ASP A 129 -26.74 7.34 -6.73
CA ASP A 129 -26.23 6.38 -5.75
C ASP A 129 -24.71 6.22 -5.87
N THR A 130 -24.20 6.14 -7.09
CA THR A 130 -22.75 6.01 -7.34
C THR A 130 -22.00 7.24 -6.82
N MET A 131 -22.50 8.44 -7.10
CA MET A 131 -21.86 9.67 -6.59
C MET A 131 -21.96 9.78 -5.06
N LYS A 132 -23.05 9.30 -4.46
CA LYS A 132 -23.19 9.24 -3.00
C LYS A 132 -22.15 8.30 -2.38
N ILE A 133 -21.94 7.11 -2.94
CA ILE A 133 -20.91 6.17 -2.48
C ILE A 133 -19.50 6.78 -2.61
N ILE A 134 -19.25 7.53 -3.69
CA ILE A 134 -17.99 8.29 -3.85
C ILE A 134 -17.84 9.30 -2.71
N GLY A 135 -18.88 10.08 -2.40
CA GLY A 135 -18.90 11.04 -1.29
C GLY A 135 -18.59 10.39 0.06
N ASP A 136 -19.24 9.27 0.38
CA ASP A 136 -19.02 8.53 1.63
C ASP A 136 -17.61 7.92 1.73
N SER A 137 -16.94 7.76 0.58
CA SER A 137 -15.61 7.16 0.47
C SER A 137 -14.46 8.18 0.50
N VAL A 138 -14.74 9.49 0.46
CA VAL A 138 -13.72 10.54 0.37
C VAL A 138 -12.70 10.47 1.51
N SER A 139 -13.14 10.20 2.73
CA SER A 139 -12.27 10.05 3.92
C SER A 139 -11.26 8.91 3.83
N LYS A 140 -11.50 7.93 2.94
CA LYS A 140 -10.63 6.77 2.72
C LYS A 140 -9.75 6.93 1.48
N LEU A 141 -9.87 8.03 0.73
CA LEU A 141 -9.04 8.25 -0.45
C LEU A 141 -7.55 8.34 -0.08
N PRO A 142 -6.64 7.88 -0.95
CA PRO A 142 -5.21 8.02 -0.71
C PRO A 142 -4.81 9.49 -0.59
N LEU A 143 -3.93 9.80 0.37
CA LEU A 143 -3.45 11.16 0.59
C LEU A 143 -2.83 11.77 -0.66
N TYR A 144 -2.03 11.00 -1.42
CA TYR A 144 -1.41 11.50 -2.65
C TYR A 144 -2.42 12.07 -3.65
N LEU A 145 -3.58 11.43 -3.80
CA LEU A 145 -4.59 11.83 -4.76
C LEU A 145 -5.29 13.11 -4.30
N ARG A 146 -5.61 13.18 -3.01
CA ARG A 146 -6.19 14.37 -2.37
C ARG A 146 -5.24 15.57 -2.47
N SER A 147 -3.94 15.36 -2.20
CA SER A 147 -2.91 16.38 -2.34
C SER A 147 -2.77 16.86 -3.78
N ILE A 148 -2.72 15.96 -4.78
CA ILE A 148 -2.68 16.36 -6.20
C ILE A 148 -3.89 17.21 -6.58
N CYS A 149 -5.10 16.79 -6.16
CA CYS A 149 -6.32 17.55 -6.41
C CYS A 149 -6.27 18.95 -5.77
N ARG A 150 -5.74 19.05 -4.54
CA ARG A 150 -5.58 20.32 -3.83
C ARG A 150 -4.57 21.24 -4.52
N GLU A 151 -3.41 20.75 -4.90
CA GLU A 151 -2.40 21.60 -5.56
C GLU A 151 -2.90 22.12 -6.91
N ILE A 152 -3.56 21.28 -7.71
CA ILE A 152 -4.21 21.72 -8.96
C ILE A 152 -5.28 22.79 -8.69
N TYR A 153 -6.09 22.62 -7.64
CA TYR A 153 -7.08 23.62 -7.22
C TYR A 153 -6.43 24.97 -6.90
N LEU A 154 -5.38 24.96 -6.08
CA LEU A 154 -4.70 26.17 -5.64
C LEU A 154 -4.03 26.89 -6.81
N GLN A 155 -3.32 26.15 -7.67
CA GLN A 155 -2.69 26.71 -8.86
C GLN A 155 -3.70 27.38 -9.77
N LEU A 156 -4.80 26.70 -10.13
CA LEU A 156 -5.82 27.26 -11.01
C LEU A 156 -6.49 28.50 -10.42
N ARG A 157 -6.75 28.49 -9.10
CA ARG A 157 -7.33 29.64 -8.41
C ARG A 157 -6.37 30.84 -8.40
N ASP A 158 -5.08 30.58 -8.22
CA ASP A 158 -4.06 31.63 -8.15
C ASP A 158 -3.74 32.19 -9.55
N GLN A 159 -3.79 31.36 -10.60
CA GLN A 159 -3.63 31.77 -12.00
C GLN A 159 -4.83 32.56 -12.54
N PHE A 160 -6.07 32.19 -12.17
CA PHE A 160 -7.29 32.79 -12.73
C PHE A 160 -8.21 33.43 -11.67
N PRO A 161 -7.74 34.34 -10.79
CA PRO A 161 -8.44 34.76 -9.57
C PRO A 161 -9.84 35.39 -9.75
N GLY A 162 -10.22 35.76 -10.98
CA GLY A 162 -11.54 36.30 -11.32
C GLY A 162 -12.63 35.25 -11.57
N GLU A 163 -12.27 33.97 -11.70
CA GLU A 163 -13.21 32.90 -12.03
C GLU A 163 -14.02 32.41 -10.83
N SER A 164 -15.23 31.93 -11.11
CA SER A 164 -16.08 31.31 -10.08
C SER A 164 -15.41 30.06 -9.52
N GLU A 165 -15.47 29.87 -8.20
CA GLU A 165 -14.95 28.67 -7.51
C GLU A 165 -15.44 27.35 -8.15
N LYS A 166 -16.65 27.38 -8.71
CA LYS A 166 -17.26 26.28 -9.45
C LYS A 166 -16.37 25.77 -10.60
N TYR A 167 -15.66 26.64 -11.30
CA TYR A 167 -14.79 26.26 -12.42
C TYR A 167 -13.52 25.54 -11.95
N TYR A 168 -12.86 26.01 -10.88
CA TYR A 168 -11.71 25.31 -10.31
C TYR A 168 -12.10 23.94 -9.76
N LEU A 169 -13.22 23.88 -9.02
CA LEU A 169 -13.73 22.61 -8.49
C LEU A 169 -14.15 21.66 -9.62
N SER A 170 -14.70 22.18 -10.71
CA SER A 170 -15.02 21.38 -11.90
C SER A 170 -13.79 20.78 -12.56
N ALA A 171 -12.70 21.55 -12.69
CA ALA A 171 -11.42 21.05 -13.18
C ALA A 171 -10.92 19.88 -12.31
N VAL A 172 -10.86 20.10 -11.00
CA VAL A 172 -10.38 19.11 -10.02
C VAL A 172 -11.26 17.86 -10.00
N GLY A 173 -12.58 18.03 -9.98
CA GLY A 173 -13.53 16.92 -10.06
C GLY A 173 -13.36 16.10 -11.33
N SER A 174 -13.08 16.76 -12.46
CA SER A 174 -12.78 16.09 -13.72
C SER A 174 -11.46 15.31 -13.67
N VAL A 175 -10.41 15.85 -13.05
CA VAL A 175 -9.14 15.14 -12.84
C VAL A 175 -9.37 13.89 -11.98
N PHE A 176 -10.01 14.06 -10.82
CA PHE A 176 -10.33 12.96 -9.91
C PHE A 176 -11.14 11.86 -10.60
N LEU A 177 -12.23 12.22 -11.27
CA LEU A 177 -13.10 11.24 -11.89
C LEU A 177 -12.38 10.50 -13.01
N LYS A 178 -11.69 11.21 -13.90
CA LYS A 178 -11.15 10.61 -15.13
C LYS A 178 -9.84 9.87 -14.92
N CYS A 179 -9.00 10.31 -13.99
CA CYS A 179 -7.75 9.63 -13.69
C CYS A 179 -7.92 8.47 -12.70
N TYR A 180 -8.93 8.53 -11.81
CA TYR A 180 -9.03 7.57 -10.70
C TYR A 180 -10.33 6.73 -10.70
N VAL A 181 -11.48 7.29 -11.07
CA VAL A 181 -12.77 6.57 -11.00
C VAL A 181 -13.13 5.87 -12.31
N LEU A 182 -13.18 6.60 -13.43
CA LEU A 182 -13.60 6.07 -14.72
C LEU A 182 -12.74 4.90 -15.26
N PRO A 183 -11.42 4.83 -15.00
CA PRO A 183 -10.64 3.67 -15.42
C PRO A 183 -11.17 2.35 -14.86
N LEU A 184 -11.81 2.35 -13.68
CA LEU A 184 -12.45 1.15 -13.12
C LEU A 184 -13.71 0.74 -13.90
N PHE A 185 -14.39 1.69 -14.55
CA PHE A 185 -15.65 1.46 -15.27
C PHE A 185 -15.36 1.02 -16.71
N ILE A 186 -14.37 1.65 -17.35
CA ILE A 186 -14.00 1.38 -18.75
C ILE A 186 -13.18 0.09 -18.88
N LYS A 187 -12.27 -0.18 -17.94
CA LYS A 187 -11.46 -1.42 -17.93
C LYS A 187 -11.44 -2.08 -16.54
N PRO A 188 -12.57 -2.63 -16.06
CA PRO A 188 -12.66 -3.26 -14.74
C PRO A 188 -11.67 -4.43 -14.56
N SER A 189 -11.36 -5.15 -15.65
CA SER A 189 -10.41 -6.27 -15.65
C SER A 189 -9.01 -5.87 -15.17
N ASN A 190 -8.56 -4.64 -15.46
CA ASN A 190 -7.28 -4.12 -14.97
C ASN A 190 -7.22 -4.02 -13.44
N TYR A 191 -8.38 -3.95 -12.79
CA TYR A 191 -8.56 -3.90 -11.34
C TYR A 191 -8.98 -5.25 -10.76
N SER A 192 -8.82 -6.34 -11.52
CA SER A 192 -9.23 -7.70 -11.12
C SER A 192 -10.72 -7.79 -10.78
N ILE A 193 -11.55 -7.02 -11.48
CA ILE A 193 -13.01 -7.11 -11.43
C ILE A 193 -13.44 -7.83 -12.72
N ASP A 194 -13.93 -9.06 -12.56
CA ASP A 194 -14.34 -9.90 -13.67
C ASP A 194 -15.82 -9.70 -14.00
N ILE A 195 -16.10 -8.86 -14.99
CA ILE A 195 -17.46 -8.63 -15.51
C ILE A 195 -17.91 -9.82 -16.38
N ALA A 196 -16.99 -10.49 -17.06
CA ALA A 196 -17.32 -11.66 -17.88
C ALA A 196 -17.80 -12.83 -17.02
N GLY A 197 -17.37 -12.91 -15.76
CA GLY A 197 -17.87 -13.87 -14.78
C GLY A 197 -19.31 -13.63 -14.29
N ILE A 198 -20.00 -12.55 -14.71
CA ILE A 198 -21.38 -12.27 -14.30
C ILE A 198 -22.39 -13.16 -15.04
N SER A 199 -22.15 -13.44 -16.33
CA SER A 199 -23.01 -14.29 -17.16
C SER A 199 -22.21 -14.89 -18.32
N ASP A 200 -22.53 -16.11 -18.72
CA ASP A 200 -21.98 -16.75 -19.93
C ASP A 200 -22.57 -16.14 -21.22
N GLU A 201 -23.63 -15.34 -21.11
CA GLU A 201 -24.30 -14.69 -22.24
C GLU A 201 -23.60 -13.38 -22.62
N PHE A 202 -23.09 -13.31 -23.85
CA PHE A 202 -22.38 -12.15 -24.38
C PHE A 202 -23.23 -10.86 -24.32
N GLU A 203 -24.53 -10.94 -24.66
CA GLU A 203 -25.44 -9.78 -24.65
C GLU A 203 -25.63 -9.20 -23.24
N THR A 204 -25.69 -10.05 -22.23
CA THR A 204 -25.79 -9.63 -20.83
C THR A 204 -24.53 -8.91 -20.39
N VAL A 205 -23.35 -9.42 -20.77
CA VAL A 205 -22.05 -8.77 -20.48
C VAL A 205 -21.94 -7.42 -21.21
N GLU A 206 -22.32 -7.35 -22.50
CA GLU A 206 -22.31 -6.11 -23.28
C GLU A 206 -23.27 -5.06 -22.69
N LYS A 207 -24.47 -5.47 -22.29
CA LYS A 207 -25.46 -4.63 -21.60
C LYS A 207 -24.91 -4.05 -20.29
N VAL A 208 -24.24 -4.87 -19.48
CA VAL A 208 -23.59 -4.41 -18.24
C VAL A 208 -22.47 -3.40 -18.54
N MET A 209 -21.67 -3.64 -19.58
CA MET A 209 -20.63 -2.70 -19.99
C MET A 209 -21.20 -1.38 -20.48
N GLY A 210 -22.25 -1.42 -21.31
CA GLY A 210 -22.99 -0.23 -21.73
C GLY A 210 -23.57 0.54 -20.54
N ASN A 211 -24.11 -0.15 -19.52
CA ASN A 211 -24.59 0.50 -18.30
C ASN A 211 -23.47 1.25 -17.55
N LEU A 212 -22.28 0.64 -17.40
CA LEU A 212 -21.13 1.31 -16.76
C LEU A 212 -20.70 2.56 -17.55
N GLU A 213 -20.68 2.49 -18.89
CA GLU A 213 -20.33 3.61 -19.76
C GLU A 213 -21.34 4.77 -19.64
N GLN A 214 -22.64 4.47 -19.60
CA GLN A 214 -23.69 5.48 -19.47
C GLN A 214 -23.61 6.17 -18.10
N VAL A 215 -23.41 5.40 -17.02
CA VAL A 215 -23.19 5.98 -15.69
C VAL A 215 -21.91 6.83 -15.67
N ALA A 216 -20.81 6.37 -16.27
CA ALA A 216 -19.57 7.14 -16.39
C ALA A 216 -19.80 8.50 -17.09
N CYS A 217 -20.63 8.53 -18.14
CA CYS A 217 -20.99 9.75 -18.85
C CYS A 217 -21.70 10.76 -17.92
N VAL A 218 -22.71 10.30 -17.18
CA VAL A 218 -23.45 11.16 -16.25
C VAL A 218 -22.59 11.62 -15.07
N LEU A 219 -21.74 10.76 -14.52
CA LEU A 219 -20.77 11.16 -13.48
C LEU A 219 -19.81 12.23 -13.98
N ASN A 220 -19.30 12.10 -15.22
CA ASN A 220 -18.42 13.11 -15.82
C ASN A 220 -19.14 14.45 -16.01
N GLN A 221 -20.43 14.41 -16.37
CA GLN A 221 -21.24 15.60 -16.48
C GLN A 221 -21.52 16.24 -15.10
N LEU A 222 -21.78 15.44 -14.07
CA LEU A 222 -21.98 15.90 -12.70
C LEU A 222 -20.77 16.66 -12.16
N VAL A 223 -19.55 16.11 -12.31
CA VAL A 223 -18.32 16.81 -11.90
C VAL A 223 -18.00 18.02 -12.78
N SER A 224 -18.44 18.04 -14.04
CA SER A 224 -18.36 19.23 -14.88
C SER A 224 -19.28 20.36 -14.39
N MET A 225 -20.31 20.03 -13.61
CA MET A 225 -21.35 20.93 -13.11
C MET A 225 -21.97 21.83 -14.20
N ARG A 226 -22.00 21.35 -15.44
CA ARG A 226 -22.56 22.00 -16.62
C ARG A 226 -23.67 21.12 -17.19
N PRO A 227 -24.64 21.67 -17.93
CA PRO A 227 -25.64 20.86 -18.61
C PRO A 227 -25.04 20.11 -19.81
N PHE A 228 -25.66 18.99 -20.18
CA PHE A 228 -25.44 18.32 -21.47
C PHE A 228 -25.78 19.26 -22.63
N SER A 229 -24.91 19.31 -23.62
CA SER A 229 -25.08 20.10 -24.84
C SER A 229 -25.77 19.30 -25.95
N SER A 230 -25.99 19.91 -27.12
CA SER A 230 -26.56 19.24 -28.30
C SER A 230 -25.75 18.04 -28.79
N THR A 231 -24.47 17.93 -28.42
CA THR A 231 -23.65 16.74 -28.70
C THR A 231 -24.19 15.47 -28.04
N ASN A 232 -24.86 15.60 -26.89
CA ASN A 232 -25.46 14.50 -26.13
C ASN A 232 -26.96 14.76 -25.97
N MET A 233 -27.66 14.96 -27.10
CA MET A 233 -29.07 15.40 -27.11
C MET A 233 -29.99 14.51 -26.26
N TYR A 234 -29.80 13.19 -26.32
CA TYR A 234 -30.66 12.24 -25.60
C TYR A 234 -30.38 12.14 -24.10
N LEU A 235 -29.28 12.74 -23.61
CA LEU A 235 -28.99 12.86 -22.18
C LEU A 235 -29.44 14.22 -21.61
N GLN A 236 -29.86 15.18 -22.45
CA GLN A 236 -30.37 16.48 -21.98
C GLN A 236 -31.57 16.41 -21.01
N PRO A 237 -32.47 15.41 -21.07
CA PRO A 237 -33.52 15.27 -20.06
C PRO A 237 -32.99 15.10 -18.62
N LEU A 238 -31.71 14.75 -18.45
CA LEU A 238 -31.05 14.67 -17.14
C LEU A 238 -30.54 16.04 -16.63
N ASN A 239 -30.57 17.10 -17.44
CA ASN A 239 -30.06 18.43 -17.04
C ASN A 239 -30.69 19.00 -15.75
N PRO A 240 -32.00 18.85 -15.47
CA PRO A 240 -32.58 19.24 -14.19
C PRO A 240 -31.92 18.52 -13.01
N PHE A 241 -31.62 17.23 -13.16
CA PHE A 241 -30.90 16.44 -12.15
C PHE A 241 -29.45 16.92 -11.97
N ILE A 242 -28.74 17.23 -13.07
CA ILE A 242 -27.37 17.78 -12.99
C ILE A 242 -27.37 19.11 -12.22
N ALA A 243 -28.36 19.97 -12.49
CA ALA A 243 -28.49 21.26 -11.80
C ALA A 243 -28.81 21.08 -10.31
N GLU A 244 -29.78 20.22 -9.99
CA GLU A 244 -30.20 19.90 -8.60
C GLU A 244 -29.03 19.36 -7.76
N PHE A 245 -28.22 18.46 -8.32
CA PHE A 245 -27.16 17.79 -7.57
C PHE A 245 -25.79 18.48 -7.63
N SER A 246 -25.66 19.55 -8.41
CA SER A 246 -24.39 20.28 -8.61
C SER A 246 -23.75 20.75 -7.30
N GLU A 247 -24.56 21.21 -6.34
CA GLU A 247 -24.07 21.66 -5.03
C GLU A 247 -23.57 20.49 -4.17
N GLY A 248 -24.23 19.33 -4.22
CA GLY A 248 -23.76 18.12 -3.54
C GLY A 248 -22.40 17.67 -4.06
N VAL A 249 -22.23 17.67 -5.39
CA VAL A 249 -20.94 17.37 -6.04
C VAL A 249 -19.87 18.38 -5.65
N ARG A 250 -20.21 19.68 -5.58
CA ARG A 250 -19.31 20.73 -5.12
C ARG A 250 -18.77 20.44 -3.72
N LEU A 251 -19.63 20.05 -2.78
CA LEU A 251 -19.24 19.70 -1.41
C LEU A 251 -18.33 18.46 -1.36
N ILE A 252 -18.62 17.43 -2.15
CA ILE A 252 -17.76 16.24 -2.26
C ILE A 252 -16.35 16.63 -2.72
N ILE A 253 -16.22 17.45 -3.77
CA ILE A 253 -14.91 17.86 -4.29
C ILE A 253 -14.17 18.75 -3.28
N LYS A 254 -14.88 19.62 -2.56
CA LYS A 254 -14.28 20.40 -1.47
C LYS A 254 -13.70 19.51 -0.38
N GLU A 255 -14.39 18.44 -0.03
CA GLU A 255 -13.88 17.49 0.95
C GLU A 255 -12.69 16.69 0.41
N ILE A 256 -12.61 16.42 -0.90
CA ILE A 256 -11.43 15.79 -1.51
C ILE A 256 -10.18 16.67 -1.34
N ILE A 257 -10.28 17.97 -1.61
CA ILE A 257 -9.15 18.92 -1.53
C ILE A 257 -8.87 19.42 -0.11
N ASN A 258 -9.73 19.10 0.86
CA ASN A 258 -9.54 19.44 2.26
C ASN A 258 -8.44 18.57 2.89
N VAL A 259 -7.19 18.90 2.59
CA VAL A 259 -5.98 18.28 3.13
C VAL A 259 -4.89 19.34 3.33
N GLU A 260 -3.90 19.02 4.15
CA GLU A 260 -2.70 19.85 4.32
C GLU A 260 -1.83 19.79 3.05
N SER A 261 -0.79 20.63 2.98
CA SER A 261 0.16 20.56 1.86
C SER A 261 0.84 19.19 1.79
N ILE A 262 1.38 18.85 0.62
CA ILE A 262 2.10 17.58 0.45
C ILE A 262 3.27 17.44 1.43
N ASP A 263 4.03 18.52 1.66
CA ASP A 263 5.19 18.50 2.54
C ASP A 263 4.79 18.32 4.02
N GLU A 264 3.63 18.84 4.43
CA GLU A 264 3.07 18.60 5.77
C GLU A 264 2.50 17.18 5.89
N CYS A 265 1.73 16.73 4.90
CA CYS A 265 1.12 15.39 4.87
C CYS A 265 2.17 14.26 4.90
N TYR A 266 3.29 14.45 4.19
CA TYR A 266 4.38 13.49 4.08
C TYR A 266 5.61 13.83 4.93
N GLN A 267 5.55 14.94 5.68
CA GLN A 267 6.61 15.39 6.58
C GLN A 267 7.96 15.56 5.89
N MET A 268 7.93 16.08 4.66
CA MET A 268 9.12 16.34 3.85
C MET A 268 9.83 17.66 4.23
N ASN A 269 9.50 18.25 5.39
CA ASN A 269 9.98 19.57 5.84
C ASN A 269 11.46 19.60 6.25
N SER A 270 12.19 18.50 6.09
CA SER A 270 13.60 18.37 6.45
C SER A 270 14.43 18.02 5.23
N VAL A 271 14.78 19.06 4.47
CA VAL A 271 15.84 19.02 3.44
C VAL A 271 17.18 18.46 4.00
N TYR A 272 17.29 18.32 5.33
CA TYR A 272 18.49 17.89 6.04
C TYR A 272 18.34 16.59 6.87
N ASP A 273 17.16 15.96 6.95
CA ASP A 273 17.05 14.72 7.75
C ASP A 273 17.89 13.60 7.16
N ASP A 274 17.83 13.40 5.83
CA ASP A 274 18.59 12.36 5.15
C ASP A 274 20.10 12.65 5.16
N VAL A 275 20.46 13.94 5.12
CA VAL A 275 21.85 14.44 5.20
C VAL A 275 22.45 14.13 6.57
N VAL A 276 21.69 14.39 7.63
CA VAL A 276 22.14 14.23 9.03
C VAL A 276 21.90 12.81 9.56
N SER A 277 21.04 12.00 8.93
CA SER A 277 20.79 10.61 9.34
C SER A 277 22.04 9.73 9.16
N HIS A 278 22.38 8.96 10.21
CA HIS A 278 23.40 7.92 10.16
C HIS A 278 22.92 6.65 9.45
N GLU A 279 21.60 6.42 9.37
CA GLU A 279 21.01 5.37 8.53
C GLU A 279 20.69 5.99 7.15
N LYS A 280 21.54 5.67 6.18
CA LYS A 280 21.36 6.14 4.79
C LYS A 280 20.27 5.32 4.10
N PRO A 281 19.36 5.95 3.35
CA PRO A 281 18.29 5.23 2.68
C PRO A 281 18.87 4.32 1.58
N THR A 282 18.48 3.04 1.59
CA THR A 282 18.89 2.08 0.56
C THR A 282 17.78 1.91 -0.47
N LEU A 283 18.07 2.25 -1.72
CA LEU A 283 17.21 2.01 -2.87
C LEU A 283 17.55 0.66 -3.51
N ARG A 284 16.57 -0.23 -3.58
CA ARG A 284 16.69 -1.47 -4.36
C ARG A 284 16.06 -1.26 -5.73
N MET A 285 16.82 -1.47 -6.80
CA MET A 285 16.36 -1.25 -8.18
C MET A 285 16.91 -2.33 -9.12
N ASP A 286 16.21 -2.58 -10.23
CA ASP A 286 16.71 -3.48 -11.28
C ASP A 286 17.96 -2.87 -11.94
N SER A 287 18.98 -3.70 -12.21
CA SER A 287 20.20 -3.23 -12.86
C SER A 287 19.96 -2.66 -14.25
N ASP A 288 18.99 -3.19 -14.99
CA ASP A 288 18.63 -2.68 -16.33
C ASP A 288 17.95 -1.32 -16.23
N ASP A 289 17.13 -1.09 -15.21
CA ASP A 289 16.49 0.21 -14.95
C ASP A 289 17.53 1.28 -14.61
N VAL A 290 18.59 0.94 -13.86
CA VAL A 290 19.71 1.86 -13.59
C VAL A 290 20.37 2.30 -14.90
N LEU A 291 20.67 1.35 -15.78
CA LEU A 291 21.29 1.64 -17.08
C LEU A 291 20.38 2.49 -17.96
N LEU A 292 19.08 2.22 -17.92
CA LEU A 292 18.07 2.97 -18.65
C LEU A 292 17.99 4.42 -18.15
N ILE A 293 17.96 4.65 -16.84
CA ILE A 293 17.99 6.00 -16.23
C ILE A 293 19.26 6.75 -16.65
N LEU A 294 20.44 6.12 -16.54
CA LEU A 294 21.70 6.74 -16.96
C LEU A 294 21.72 7.10 -18.45
N ARG A 295 21.15 6.23 -19.29
CA ARG A 295 21.02 6.50 -20.73
C ARG A 295 20.10 7.69 -20.99
N TYR A 296 18.96 7.79 -20.31
CA TYR A 296 18.04 8.91 -20.46
C TYR A 296 18.65 10.23 -19.98
N ILE A 297 19.34 10.24 -18.83
CA ILE A 297 20.03 11.43 -18.31
C ILE A 297 21.12 11.87 -19.30
N ARG A 298 21.95 10.94 -19.79
CA ARG A 298 23.02 11.26 -20.77
C ARG A 298 22.47 11.84 -22.07
N SER A 299 21.38 11.28 -22.57
CA SER A 299 20.78 11.71 -23.84
C SER A 299 20.18 13.12 -23.75
N ASN A 300 19.83 13.58 -22.54
CA ASN A 300 19.18 14.87 -22.29
C ASN A 300 20.02 15.78 -21.39
N ILE A 301 21.33 15.52 -21.24
CA ILE A 301 22.17 16.23 -20.27
C ILE A 301 22.28 17.74 -20.56
N GLU A 302 22.16 18.15 -21.81
CA GLU A 302 22.13 19.56 -22.20
C GLU A 302 20.89 20.30 -21.70
N GLN A 303 19.77 19.59 -21.51
CA GLN A 303 18.53 20.14 -20.96
C GLN A 303 18.50 20.05 -19.43
N ILE A 304 18.98 18.94 -18.88
CA ILE A 304 18.94 18.67 -17.41
C ILE A 304 20.00 19.49 -16.67
N ALA A 305 21.20 19.61 -17.24
CA ALA A 305 22.34 20.33 -16.66
C ALA A 305 22.98 21.21 -17.74
N PRO A 306 22.38 22.36 -18.09
CA PRO A 306 22.86 23.22 -19.18
C PRO A 306 24.25 23.80 -18.91
N GLU A 307 24.58 24.04 -17.63
CA GLU A 307 25.89 24.52 -17.22
C GLU A 307 26.98 23.45 -17.37
N ARG A 308 28.15 23.84 -17.88
CA ARG A 308 29.25 22.89 -18.14
C ARG A 308 29.93 22.39 -16.87
N ASN A 309 29.86 23.17 -15.79
CA ASN A 309 30.44 22.93 -14.47
C ASN A 309 29.44 22.30 -13.47
N ASP A 310 28.27 21.87 -13.94
CA ASP A 310 27.27 21.22 -13.10
C ASP A 310 27.81 19.90 -12.48
N TYR A 311 27.56 19.69 -11.19
CA TYR A 311 27.99 18.51 -10.45
C TYR A 311 27.44 17.20 -11.04
N LEU A 312 26.23 17.21 -11.60
CA LEU A 312 25.65 16.05 -12.27
C LEU A 312 26.50 15.60 -13.46
N ARG A 313 27.10 16.53 -14.20
CA ARG A 313 28.01 16.20 -15.31
C ARG A 313 29.27 15.51 -14.81
N TYR A 314 29.82 15.95 -13.68
CA TYR A 314 30.94 15.29 -13.02
C TYR A 314 30.59 13.86 -12.58
N LEU A 315 29.45 13.67 -11.93
CA LEU A 315 28.95 12.35 -11.51
C LEU A 315 28.78 11.39 -12.70
N LEU A 316 28.30 11.87 -13.85
CA LEU A 316 28.13 11.05 -15.06
C LEU A 316 29.46 10.57 -15.67
N ILE A 317 30.53 11.35 -15.52
CA ILE A 317 31.89 10.96 -15.92
C ILE A 317 32.39 9.85 -15.00
N GLY A 318 32.25 10.01 -13.67
CA GLY A 318 32.60 8.96 -12.70
C GLY A 318 31.82 7.66 -12.91
N ALA A 319 30.52 7.76 -13.24
CA ALA A 319 29.69 6.60 -13.58
C ALA A 319 30.14 5.87 -14.87
N ARG A 320 30.86 6.55 -15.79
CA ARG A 320 31.44 5.94 -16.99
C ARG A 320 32.66 5.07 -16.66
N GLU A 321 33.45 5.47 -15.66
CA GLU A 321 34.66 4.76 -15.21
C GLU A 321 34.33 3.53 -14.34
N LEU A 322 33.14 3.48 -13.75
CA LEU A 322 32.61 2.30 -13.05
C LEU A 322 32.11 1.20 -14.01
N SER A 323 31.72 1.56 -15.24
CA SER A 323 31.22 0.63 -16.27
C SER A 323 32.25 -0.40 -16.81
N PRO A 324 33.57 -0.18 -16.81
CA PRO A 324 34.55 -1.24 -17.12
C PRO A 324 34.92 -2.14 -15.92
N ASN A 325 34.48 -1.82 -14.69
CA ASN A 325 34.83 -2.53 -13.45
C ASN A 325 33.62 -3.21 -12.77
N HIS A 326 32.59 -3.60 -13.54
CA HIS A 326 31.31 -4.19 -13.09
C HIS A 326 31.41 -5.41 -12.15
N SER A 327 32.61 -5.97 -11.91
CA SER A 327 32.82 -7.09 -10.99
C SER A 327 32.68 -6.74 -9.50
N LYS A 328 32.45 -5.47 -9.13
CA LYS A 328 32.33 -5.01 -7.73
C LYS A 328 30.92 -4.63 -7.27
N LEU A 329 29.93 -4.60 -8.16
CA LEU A 329 28.54 -4.35 -7.75
C LEU A 329 27.94 -5.68 -7.27
N ASP A 330 27.51 -5.73 -6.01
CA ASP A 330 26.86 -6.92 -5.41
C ASP A 330 25.45 -7.07 -6.00
N ILE A 331 25.39 -7.54 -7.25
CA ILE A 331 24.14 -7.79 -7.97
C ILE A 331 23.60 -9.13 -7.51
N LYS A 332 22.52 -9.11 -6.75
CA LYS A 332 21.82 -10.32 -6.30
C LYS A 332 20.54 -10.47 -7.11
N ASN A 333 20.49 -11.51 -7.94
CA ASN A 333 19.32 -11.84 -8.78
C ASN A 333 18.88 -10.68 -9.71
N GLY A 334 19.82 -9.91 -10.27
CA GLY A 334 19.53 -8.76 -11.15
C GLY A 334 19.11 -7.47 -10.42
N LEU A 335 19.03 -7.50 -9.09
CA LEU A 335 18.71 -6.34 -8.27
C LEU A 335 19.99 -5.73 -7.69
N LEU A 336 20.05 -4.40 -7.70
CA LEU A 336 21.11 -3.59 -7.14
C LEU A 336 20.59 -2.86 -5.90
N ASP A 337 21.33 -3.00 -4.79
CA ASP A 337 21.09 -2.24 -3.56
C ASP A 337 22.02 -1.01 -3.57
N ILE A 338 21.42 0.18 -3.73
CA ILE A 338 22.10 1.47 -3.79
C ILE A 338 21.89 2.20 -2.47
N VAL A 339 22.94 2.39 -1.68
CA VAL A 339 22.89 3.26 -0.51
C VAL A 339 22.98 4.71 -0.98
N LEU A 340 21.95 5.51 -0.71
CA LEU A 340 21.88 6.91 -1.14
C LEU A 340 22.63 7.79 -0.15
N GLU A 341 23.64 8.50 -0.64
CA GLU A 341 24.35 9.54 0.10
C GLU A 341 23.84 10.91 -0.36
N PRO A 342 22.94 11.56 0.40
CA PRO A 342 22.47 12.89 0.06
C PRO A 342 23.62 13.89 0.24
N VAL A 343 24.04 14.50 -0.87
CA VAL A 343 25.05 15.56 -0.90
C VAL A 343 24.31 16.90 -0.96
N THR A 344 24.56 17.79 0.00
CA THR A 344 24.15 19.20 -0.13
C THR A 344 25.10 19.89 -1.10
N GLU A 345 24.57 20.67 -2.04
CA GLU A 345 25.36 21.41 -3.02
C GLU A 345 26.52 22.20 -2.38
N GLY A 346 27.72 22.06 -2.99
CA GLY A 346 28.83 23.00 -2.92
C GLY A 346 29.44 23.28 -1.55
N THR A 347 30.49 22.55 -1.17
CA THR A 347 31.49 23.08 -0.22
C THR A 347 32.88 22.63 -0.60
N ASP A 348 33.72 23.57 -1.03
CA ASP A 348 35.17 23.41 -1.04
C ASP A 348 35.67 23.00 0.35
N SER A 349 36.77 22.25 0.44
CA SER A 349 37.35 21.81 1.71
C SER A 349 37.70 22.98 2.66
N ASN A 350 38.05 24.13 2.09
CA ASN A 350 38.35 25.36 2.83
C ASN A 350 37.10 25.98 3.49
N ASP A 351 35.94 25.73 2.90
CA ASP A 351 34.64 26.20 3.38
C ASP A 351 34.16 25.37 4.58
N LEU A 352 34.50 24.07 4.60
CA LEU A 352 34.24 23.16 5.73
C LEU A 352 35.10 23.50 6.96
N GLU A 353 36.39 23.78 6.77
CA GLU A 353 37.29 24.19 7.86
C GLU A 353 36.82 25.51 8.48
N THR A 354 36.44 26.47 7.64
CA THR A 354 35.91 27.76 8.08
C THR A 354 34.57 27.60 8.81
N LYS A 355 33.67 26.73 8.32
CA LYS A 355 32.41 26.40 9.02
C LYS A 355 32.64 25.71 10.36
N ALA A 356 33.61 24.80 10.46
CA ALA A 356 33.97 24.15 11.71
C ALA A 356 34.49 25.16 12.75
N LEU A 357 35.38 26.07 12.34
CA LEU A 357 35.88 27.17 13.18
C LEU A 357 34.75 28.10 13.66
N ILE A 358 33.80 28.45 12.78
CA ILE A 358 32.62 29.25 13.15
C ILE A 358 31.78 28.51 14.21
N MET A 359 31.52 27.21 14.01
CA MET A 359 30.74 26.42 14.96
C MET A 359 31.41 26.34 16.34
N GLU A 360 32.73 26.16 16.36
CA GLU A 360 33.52 26.13 17.59
C GLU A 360 33.48 27.49 18.29
N ALA A 361 33.78 28.57 17.59
CA ALA A 361 33.74 29.93 18.14
C ALA A 361 32.36 30.28 18.74
N LYS A 362 31.27 30.00 18.01
CA LYS A 362 29.89 30.20 18.50
C LYS A 362 29.65 29.45 19.81
N ARG A 363 30.14 28.22 19.92
CA ARG A 363 29.96 27.39 21.11
C ARG A 363 30.58 28.02 22.34
N TYR A 364 31.83 28.46 22.25
CA TYR A 364 32.52 29.12 23.36
C TYR A 364 31.83 30.46 23.70
N VAL A 365 31.45 31.26 22.71
CA VAL A 365 30.76 32.54 22.91
C VAL A 365 29.43 32.38 23.66
N ILE A 366 28.65 31.34 23.37
CA ILE A 366 27.39 31.05 24.10
C ILE A 366 27.65 30.90 25.60
N TYR A 367 28.72 30.22 26.02
CA TYR A 367 29.05 30.10 27.44
C TYR A 367 29.48 31.43 28.06
N ILE A 368 30.16 32.29 27.31
CA ILE A 368 30.56 33.62 27.82
C ILE A 368 29.32 34.50 28.01
N LEU A 369 28.38 34.50 27.05
CA LEU A 369 27.09 35.21 27.11
C LEU A 369 26.19 34.77 28.27
N GLN A 370 26.29 33.52 28.72
CA GLN A 370 25.52 33.02 29.87
C GLN A 370 26.12 33.41 31.23
N VAL A 371 27.39 33.82 31.25
CA VAL A 371 28.14 34.08 32.49
C VAL A 371 28.30 35.58 32.75
N GLN A 372 28.61 36.35 31.71
CA GLN A 372 28.83 37.79 31.74
C GLN A 372 27.79 38.52 30.89
N ASP A 373 27.38 39.70 31.36
CA ASP A 373 26.55 40.63 30.61
C ASP A 373 27.46 41.71 30.00
N GLY A 374 27.16 42.16 28.78
CA GLY A 374 27.89 43.21 28.09
C GLY A 374 27.04 43.85 26.99
N GLU A 375 27.36 45.07 26.57
CA GLU A 375 26.61 45.79 25.54
C GLU A 375 26.85 45.21 24.13
N ASN A 376 28.06 44.75 23.85
CA ASN A 376 28.44 44.08 22.61
C ASN A 376 29.48 42.96 22.89
N LEU A 377 29.74 42.13 21.88
CA LEU A 377 30.64 40.98 22.05
C LEU A 377 32.08 41.40 22.30
N LEU A 378 32.55 42.50 21.70
CA LEU A 378 33.91 43.00 21.92
C LEU A 378 34.14 43.43 23.38
N ASP A 379 33.21 44.19 23.96
CA ASP A 379 33.27 44.62 25.36
C ASP A 379 33.23 43.43 26.32
N LEU A 380 32.40 42.44 25.99
CA LEU A 380 32.29 41.20 26.75
C LEU A 380 33.60 40.40 26.72
N LEU A 381 34.31 40.35 25.58
CA LEU A 381 35.63 39.72 25.47
C LEU A 381 36.73 40.49 26.22
N LEU A 382 36.65 41.83 26.30
CA LEU A 382 37.63 42.68 26.99
C LEU A 382 37.37 42.85 28.49
N SER A 383 36.17 42.53 28.98
CA SER A 383 35.79 42.69 30.38
C SER A 383 36.63 41.85 31.35
N GLU A 384 36.87 42.39 32.56
CA GLU A 384 37.57 41.69 33.63
C GLU A 384 36.80 40.47 34.14
N ILE A 385 37.53 39.42 34.51
CA ILE A 385 36.93 38.18 35.02
C ILE A 385 36.90 38.22 36.55
N SER A 386 35.70 38.17 37.13
CA SER A 386 35.52 38.07 38.59
C SER A 386 35.46 36.60 39.05
N PRO A 387 35.79 36.31 40.33
CA PRO A 387 35.60 34.98 40.90
C PRO A 387 34.14 34.49 40.88
N GLN A 388 33.16 35.41 40.82
CA GLN A 388 31.74 35.06 40.71
C GLN A 388 31.39 34.46 39.34
N ASN A 389 32.09 34.88 38.28
CA ASN A 389 31.88 34.37 36.93
C ASN A 389 32.27 32.88 36.83
N GLU A 390 33.36 32.49 37.49
CA GLU A 390 33.80 31.09 37.59
C GLU A 390 32.77 30.21 38.32
N LEU A 391 32.12 30.74 39.37
CA LEU A 391 31.05 30.03 40.08
C LEU A 391 29.83 29.82 39.18
N LYS A 392 29.36 30.86 38.46
CA LYS A 392 28.26 30.77 37.49
C LYS A 392 28.56 29.74 36.40
N PHE A 393 29.77 29.77 35.83
CA PHE A 393 30.19 28.81 34.82
C PHE A 393 30.14 27.37 35.33
N LYS A 394 30.67 27.10 36.54
CA LYS A 394 30.60 25.77 37.18
C LYS A 394 29.17 25.29 37.40
N GLU A 395 28.25 26.18 37.75
CA GLU A 395 26.84 25.83 37.91
C GLU A 395 26.18 25.44 36.58
N ILE A 396 26.46 26.17 35.49
CA ILE A 396 25.98 25.85 34.14
C ILE A 396 26.48 24.46 33.72
N VAL A 397 27.80 24.23 33.79
CA VAL A 397 28.42 22.93 33.44
C VAL A 397 27.84 21.79 34.28
N LYS A 398 27.62 22.00 35.58
CA LYS A 398 27.02 20.99 36.47
C LYS A 398 25.57 20.68 36.09
N ARG A 399 24.79 21.67 35.67
CA ARG A 399 23.41 21.50 35.20
C ARG A 399 23.37 20.68 33.91
N GLU A 400 24.22 21.02 32.94
CA GLU A 400 24.28 20.35 31.65
C GLU A 400 24.80 18.91 31.76
N LYS A 401 25.86 18.67 32.55
CA LYS A 401 26.36 17.31 32.86
C LYS A 401 25.28 16.41 33.49
N LYS A 402 24.34 16.97 34.28
CA LYS A 402 23.19 16.22 34.81
C LYS A 402 22.15 15.90 33.75
N SER A 403 21.86 16.84 32.85
CA SER A 403 20.90 16.64 31.76
C SER A 403 21.37 15.56 30.77
N ILE A 404 22.66 15.51 30.48
CA ILE A 404 23.25 14.55 29.52
C ILE A 404 23.28 13.12 30.09
N LYS A 405 23.39 12.95 31.42
CA LYS A 405 23.36 11.60 32.06
C LYS A 405 22.04 10.85 31.89
N ASN A 406 20.95 11.54 31.53
CA ASN A 406 19.62 10.95 31.37
C ASN A 406 19.28 10.62 29.91
N VAL A 407 20.20 10.82 28.96
CA VAL A 407 19.98 10.60 27.53
C VAL A 407 20.89 9.47 27.04
N ASN A 408 20.30 8.41 26.49
CA ASN A 408 21.04 7.29 25.88
C ASN A 408 20.98 7.40 24.36
N GLY A 409 22.13 7.36 23.68
CA GLY A 409 22.23 7.40 22.21
C GLY A 409 23.65 7.74 21.73
N LEU A 410 23.98 7.39 20.48
CA LEU A 410 25.29 7.66 19.86
C LEU A 410 25.55 9.17 19.71
N ASP A 411 24.50 9.95 19.40
CA ASP A 411 24.55 11.42 19.28
C ASP A 411 24.94 12.11 20.61
N ALA A 412 24.44 11.58 21.73
CA ALA A 412 24.77 12.10 23.06
C ALA A 412 26.23 11.79 23.47
N VAL A 413 26.83 10.74 22.91
CA VAL A 413 28.25 10.39 23.12
C VAL A 413 29.16 11.33 22.32
N LEU A 414 28.78 11.65 21.08
CA LEU A 414 29.52 12.58 20.21
C LEU A 414 29.42 14.03 20.69
N GLU A 415 28.23 14.48 21.10
CA GLU A 415 28.03 15.81 21.67
C GLU A 415 28.82 15.98 22.99
N LYS A 416 28.94 14.90 23.76
CA LYS A 416 29.74 14.84 24.99
C LYS A 416 31.24 14.92 24.73
N GLN A 417 31.76 14.22 23.72
CA GLN A 417 33.17 14.33 23.33
C GLN A 417 33.54 15.75 22.90
N ALA A 418 32.66 16.42 22.16
CA ALA A 418 32.93 17.78 21.70
C ALA A 418 32.77 18.86 22.81
N LEU A 419 32.10 18.55 23.94
CA LEU A 419 31.93 19.44 25.10
C LEU A 419 32.96 19.19 26.21
N ASP A 420 33.71 18.09 26.14
CA ASP A 420 34.64 17.69 27.20
C ASP A 420 35.74 18.75 27.42
N ASP A 421 36.21 19.42 26.36
CA ASP A 421 37.22 20.48 26.47
C ASP A 421 36.70 21.71 27.23
N ILE A 422 35.44 22.10 27.01
CA ILE A 422 34.79 23.21 27.74
C ILE A 422 34.51 22.78 29.18
N TYR A 423 34.00 21.57 29.37
CA TYR A 423 33.59 21.03 30.67
C TYR A 423 34.73 20.74 31.63
N ASN A 424 35.97 20.67 31.13
CA ASN A 424 37.18 20.47 31.91
C ASN A 424 38.05 21.74 31.97
N SER A 425 37.63 22.83 31.33
CA SER A 425 38.29 24.14 31.37
C SER A 425 37.75 25.03 32.50
N THR A 426 38.53 26.02 32.90
CA THR A 426 38.09 27.14 33.75
C THR A 426 37.49 28.26 32.88
N TYR A 427 36.66 29.13 33.46
CA TYR A 427 36.05 30.23 32.71
C TYR A 427 37.08 31.16 32.03
N PRO A 428 38.23 31.52 32.66
CA PRO A 428 39.30 32.24 31.97
C PRO A 428 39.88 31.51 30.76
N GLN A 429 39.99 30.17 30.80
CA GLN A 429 40.48 29.37 29.68
C GLN A 429 39.46 29.34 28.53
N VAL A 430 38.17 29.18 28.85
CA VAL A 430 37.07 29.26 27.87
C VAL A 430 37.08 30.62 27.18
N LYS A 431 37.22 31.70 27.95
CA LYS A 431 37.25 33.07 27.41
C LYS A 431 38.49 33.32 26.55
N LYS A 432 39.67 32.87 27.00
CA LYS A 432 40.92 32.95 26.22
C LYS A 432 40.79 32.23 24.87
N HIS A 433 40.27 31.01 24.88
CA HIS A 433 40.15 30.20 23.68
C HIS A 433 39.12 30.77 22.69
N ALA A 434 38.01 31.32 23.19
CA ALA A 434 37.06 32.05 22.36
C ALA A 434 37.71 33.23 21.63
N ILE A 435 38.59 33.98 22.32
CA ILE A 435 39.34 35.09 21.71
C ILE A 435 40.26 34.57 20.61
N GLU A 436 41.01 33.49 20.85
CA GLU A 436 41.89 32.88 19.85
C GLU A 436 41.12 32.49 18.57
N LEU A 437 39.97 31.82 18.71
CA LEU A 437 39.13 31.41 17.58
C LEU A 437 38.54 32.61 16.81
N ILE A 438 38.09 33.65 17.52
CA ILE A 438 37.53 34.86 16.89
C ILE A 438 38.61 35.63 16.13
N LEU A 439 39.85 35.66 16.64
CA LEU A 439 40.99 36.26 15.96
C LEU A 439 41.35 35.50 14.67
N GLU A 440 41.26 34.17 14.70
CA GLU A 440 41.49 33.34 13.51
C GLU A 440 40.41 33.57 12.45
N LEU A 441 39.14 33.65 12.86
CA LEU A 441 38.02 33.99 11.97
C LEU A 441 38.14 35.41 11.38
N GLU A 442 38.65 36.36 12.16
CA GLU A 442 38.97 37.71 11.67
C GLU A 442 40.10 37.68 10.64
N GLY A 443 41.14 36.88 10.87
CA GLY A 443 42.23 36.68 9.90
C GLY A 443 41.77 36.05 8.58
N LYS A 444 40.72 35.21 8.63
CA LYS A 444 40.06 34.62 7.45
C LYS A 444 39.00 35.53 6.82
N GLY A 445 38.76 36.73 7.36
CA GLY A 445 37.82 37.72 6.82
C GLY A 445 36.33 37.41 7.05
N VAL A 446 36.02 36.48 7.96
CA VAL A 446 34.65 36.02 8.24
C VAL A 446 33.91 36.93 9.21
N VAL A 447 34.65 37.51 10.17
CA VAL A 447 34.14 38.42 11.19
C VAL A 447 35.04 39.65 11.28
N THR A 448 34.53 40.78 11.78
CA THR A 448 35.31 42.02 11.89
C THR A 448 35.16 42.68 13.26
N ARG A 449 36.25 43.23 13.79
CA ARG A 449 36.18 44.10 14.98
C ARG A 449 35.42 45.40 14.77
N SER A 450 35.35 45.89 13.53
CA SER A 450 34.73 47.19 13.21
C SER A 450 33.24 47.25 13.55
N ASN A 451 32.55 46.10 13.53
CA ASN A 451 31.15 45.96 13.92
C ASN A 451 30.97 45.35 15.33
N CYS A 452 32.02 45.35 16.16
CA CYS A 452 32.04 44.71 17.48
C CYS A 452 31.65 43.21 17.45
N TYR A 453 31.95 42.51 16.36
CA TYR A 453 31.59 41.11 16.09
C TYR A 453 30.08 40.82 16.10
N GLN A 454 29.25 41.80 15.71
CA GLN A 454 27.79 41.68 15.74
C GLN A 454 27.25 40.56 14.83
N GLU A 455 27.92 40.25 13.73
CA GLU A 455 27.53 39.17 12.80
C GLU A 455 27.49 37.80 13.49
N LEU A 456 28.50 37.52 14.34
CA LEU A 456 28.57 36.26 15.09
C LEU A 456 27.40 36.14 16.07
N LEU A 457 27.03 37.23 16.74
CA LEU A 457 25.85 37.27 17.63
C LEU A 457 24.53 37.07 16.86
N ASN A 458 24.39 37.72 15.70
CA ASN A 458 23.21 37.57 14.84
C ASN A 458 23.04 36.11 14.40
N ASP A 459 24.14 35.44 14.06
CA ASP A 459 24.10 34.04 13.66
C ASP A 459 23.80 33.11 14.84
N ILE A 460 24.34 33.37 16.04
CA ILE A 460 23.94 32.65 17.26
C ILE A 460 22.43 32.82 17.53
N ALA A 461 21.90 34.03 17.35
CA ALA A 461 20.47 34.29 17.52
C ALA A 461 19.60 33.52 16.50
N LYS A 462 20.02 33.46 15.23
CA LYS A 462 19.38 32.63 14.21
C LYS A 462 19.44 31.14 14.58
N ASP A 463 20.58 30.66 15.07
CA ASP A 463 20.77 29.26 15.46
C ASP A 463 19.88 28.89 16.65
N ILE A 464 19.74 29.77 17.66
CA ILE A 464 18.82 29.57 18.78
C ILE A 464 17.37 29.51 18.29
N LYS A 465 16.98 30.37 17.35
CA LYS A 465 15.64 30.37 16.74
C LYS A 465 15.40 29.07 15.97
N HIS A 466 16.35 28.63 15.15
CA HIS A 466 16.26 27.37 14.41
C HIS A 466 16.21 26.15 15.35
N LYS A 467 17.00 26.13 16.44
CA LYS A 467 16.97 25.04 17.42
C LYS A 467 15.61 24.91 18.10
N ARG A 468 14.93 26.03 18.38
CA ARG A 468 13.54 26.01 18.88
C ARG A 468 12.57 25.45 17.84
N LEU A 469 12.67 25.90 16.59
CA LEU A 469 11.85 25.36 15.49
C LEU A 469 12.06 23.86 15.28
N GLN A 470 13.32 23.38 15.32
CA GLN A 470 13.65 21.95 15.23
C GLN A 470 13.10 21.14 16.43
N LYS A 471 13.10 21.74 17.63
CA LYS A 471 12.50 21.09 18.81
C LYS A 471 10.99 20.93 18.63
N ASP A 472 10.30 21.98 18.20
CA ASP A 472 8.87 21.94 17.94
C ASP A 472 8.54 20.94 16.83
N ASP A 473 9.37 20.87 15.79
CA ASP A 473 9.25 19.87 14.71
C ASP A 473 9.44 18.44 15.25
N ARG A 474 10.46 18.20 16.08
CA ARG A 474 10.70 16.90 16.73
C ARG A 474 9.53 16.48 17.63
N GLU A 475 8.92 17.41 18.36
CA GLU A 475 7.71 17.13 19.15
C GLU A 475 6.51 16.74 18.27
N ARG A 476 6.32 17.42 17.11
CA ARG A 476 5.29 17.03 16.13
C ARG A 476 5.57 15.66 15.53
N ARG A 477 6.82 15.36 15.16
CA ARG A 477 7.22 14.04 14.64
C ARG A 477 6.99 12.93 15.66
N LEU A 478 7.33 13.16 16.93
CA LEU A 478 7.07 12.20 17.98
C LEU A 478 5.57 11.85 18.06
N LYS A 479 4.70 12.85 17.98
CA LYS A 479 3.26 12.65 17.95
C LYS A 479 2.83 11.77 16.77
N VAL A 480 3.38 12.02 15.58
CA VAL A 480 3.06 11.22 14.39
C VAL A 480 3.61 9.80 14.47
N VAL A 481 4.82 9.61 15.01
CA VAL A 481 5.37 8.27 15.25
C VAL A 481 4.45 7.49 16.20
N VAL A 482 3.96 8.13 17.26
CA VAL A 482 2.98 7.53 18.18
C VAL A 482 1.66 7.20 17.46
N ASP A 483 1.14 8.10 16.64
CA ASP A 483 -0.07 7.87 15.86
C ASP A 483 0.10 6.74 14.83
N THR A 484 1.27 6.68 14.18
CA THR A 484 1.62 5.66 13.18
C THR A 484 1.79 4.30 13.86
N LEU A 485 2.48 4.25 15.00
CA LEU A 485 2.60 3.06 15.82
C LEU A 485 1.21 2.56 16.22
N THR A 486 0.34 3.46 16.66
CA THR A 486 -1.04 3.12 17.03
C THR A 486 -1.82 2.53 15.85
N LYS A 487 -1.72 3.13 14.66
CA LYS A 487 -2.33 2.62 13.43
C LYS A 487 -1.75 1.25 13.02
N LEU A 488 -0.44 1.06 13.14
CA LEU A 488 0.22 -0.21 12.84
C LEU A 488 -0.21 -1.32 13.81
N THR A 489 -0.26 -1.04 15.11
CA THR A 489 -0.77 -1.97 16.11
C THR A 489 -2.25 -2.31 15.86
N GLN A 490 -3.05 -1.35 15.40
CA GLN A 490 -4.44 -1.63 15.00
C GLN A 490 -4.51 -2.54 13.76
N LYS A 491 -3.67 -2.32 12.76
CA LYS A 491 -3.56 -3.19 11.58
C LYS A 491 -3.11 -4.60 11.95
N GLU A 492 -2.12 -4.73 12.82
CA GLU A 492 -1.64 -6.01 13.35
C GLU A 492 -2.78 -6.76 14.04
N LYS A 493 -3.54 -6.09 14.92
CA LYS A 493 -4.72 -6.68 15.57
C LYS A 493 -5.78 -7.15 14.55
N THR A 494 -6.05 -6.37 13.52
CA THR A 494 -7.01 -6.75 12.46
C THR A 494 -6.50 -7.96 11.66
N CYS A 495 -5.23 -7.98 11.30
CA CYS A 495 -4.61 -9.11 10.59
C CYS A 495 -4.65 -10.39 11.43
N SER A 496 -4.30 -10.30 12.71
CA SER A 496 -4.39 -11.40 13.67
C SER A 496 -5.82 -11.93 13.80
N LYS A 497 -6.83 -11.05 13.85
CA LYS A 497 -8.25 -11.45 13.84
C LYS A 497 -8.63 -12.20 12.57
N LEU A 498 -8.31 -11.65 11.40
CA LEU A 498 -8.59 -12.29 10.11
C LEU A 498 -7.94 -13.67 10.00
N TYR A 499 -6.69 -13.79 10.45
CA TYR A 499 -5.99 -15.08 10.50
C TYR A 499 -6.71 -16.07 11.42
N SER A 500 -7.15 -15.63 12.61
CA SER A 500 -7.89 -16.48 13.54
C SER A 500 -9.27 -16.90 13.01
N GLU A 501 -9.95 -16.04 12.25
CA GLU A 501 -11.23 -16.34 11.60
C GLU A 501 -11.04 -17.35 10.48
N TYR A 502 -9.98 -17.18 9.66
CA TYR A 502 -9.62 -18.12 8.61
C TYR A 502 -9.33 -19.52 9.15
N ILE A 503 -8.57 -19.64 10.25
CA ILE A 503 -8.34 -20.93 10.92
C ILE A 503 -9.67 -21.54 11.38
N LYS A 504 -10.54 -20.76 12.02
CA LYS A 504 -11.85 -21.25 12.48
C LYS A 504 -12.74 -21.72 11.34
N ASP A 505 -12.67 -21.07 10.19
CA ASP A 505 -13.43 -21.47 9.00
C ASP A 505 -12.89 -22.76 8.38
N ILE A 506 -11.56 -22.94 8.35
CA ILE A 506 -10.94 -24.24 8.01
C ILE A 506 -11.41 -25.32 8.97
N ASP A 507 -11.34 -25.09 10.28
CA ASP A 507 -11.79 -26.06 11.29
C ASP A 507 -13.26 -26.44 11.10
N ARG A 508 -14.12 -25.45 10.81
CA ARG A 508 -15.55 -25.67 10.53
C ARG A 508 -15.75 -26.48 9.25
N ALA A 509 -15.01 -26.19 8.19
CA ALA A 509 -15.08 -26.95 6.93
C ALA A 509 -14.63 -28.41 7.13
N MET A 510 -13.55 -28.61 7.88
CA MET A 510 -13.02 -29.92 8.23
C MET A 510 -14.01 -30.74 9.07
N LEU A 511 -14.68 -30.13 10.05
CA LEU A 511 -15.73 -30.78 10.83
C LEU A 511 -16.90 -31.25 9.95
N LYS A 512 -17.37 -30.39 9.04
CA LYS A 512 -18.45 -30.74 8.12
C LYS A 512 -18.09 -31.96 7.27
N LEU A 513 -16.89 -31.97 6.68
CA LEU A 513 -16.42 -33.09 5.86
C LEU A 513 -16.32 -34.40 6.68
N GLN A 514 -15.82 -34.33 7.91
CA GLN A 514 -15.68 -35.50 8.78
C GLN A 514 -17.03 -36.04 9.27
N ASP A 515 -17.96 -35.17 9.66
CA ASP A 515 -19.32 -35.54 10.09
C ASP A 515 -20.15 -36.11 8.91
N GLU A 516 -20.03 -35.55 7.70
CA GLU A 516 -20.66 -36.12 6.50
C GLU A 516 -20.15 -37.53 6.19
N SER A 517 -18.85 -37.76 6.35
CA SER A 517 -18.25 -39.09 6.17
C SER A 517 -18.78 -40.12 7.18
N ALA A 518 -18.95 -39.70 8.44
CA ALA A 518 -19.43 -40.52 9.55
C ALA A 518 -20.93 -40.87 9.44
N ASN A 519 -21.77 -39.91 9.04
CA ASN A 519 -23.23 -40.06 9.05
C ASN A 519 -23.85 -40.70 7.80
N ARG A 520 -23.07 -40.95 6.74
CA ARG A 520 -23.60 -41.53 5.49
C ARG A 520 -23.94 -43.03 5.64
N LYS A 521 -25.24 -43.36 5.66
CA LYS A 521 -25.76 -44.73 5.72
C LYS A 521 -25.32 -45.56 4.49
N LYS A 522 -24.44 -46.54 4.68
CA LYS A 522 -24.19 -47.60 3.67
C LYS A 522 -25.40 -48.53 3.57
N SER A 523 -25.73 -48.99 2.36
CA SER A 523 -26.84 -49.92 2.10
C SER A 523 -26.81 -51.11 3.08
N PHE A 524 -27.97 -51.51 3.58
CA PHE A 524 -28.11 -52.53 4.64
C PHE A 524 -27.52 -53.88 4.21
N ILE A 525 -27.63 -54.19 2.91
CA ILE A 525 -27.20 -55.45 2.29
C ILE A 525 -25.67 -55.53 2.19
N SER A 526 -24.96 -54.41 1.95
CA SER A 526 -23.50 -54.39 1.87
C SER A 526 -22.78 -54.51 3.24
N ARG A 527 -23.52 -54.39 4.34
CA ARG A 527 -22.96 -54.48 5.70
C ARG A 527 -22.91 -55.92 6.23
N LEU A 528 -23.94 -56.72 5.98
CA LEU A 528 -24.15 -58.02 6.63
C LEU A 528 -23.13 -59.12 6.28
N PHE A 529 -22.34 -58.96 5.21
CA PHE A 529 -21.34 -59.95 4.78
C PHE A 529 -19.92 -59.39 4.67
N SER A 530 -19.67 -58.18 5.19
CA SER A 530 -18.34 -57.55 5.13
C SER A 530 -17.48 -57.86 6.36
N ARG A 531 -16.20 -58.14 6.14
CA ARG A 531 -15.18 -58.36 7.20
C ARG A 531 -15.08 -57.16 8.17
N GLN A 532 -15.44 -55.98 7.69
CA GLN A 532 -15.49 -54.72 8.43
C GLN A 532 -16.66 -54.62 9.43
N TYR A 533 -17.82 -55.20 9.10
CA TYR A 533 -19.01 -55.21 9.98
C TYR A 533 -18.80 -56.08 11.22
N TYR A 534 -18.25 -57.29 11.05
CA TYR A 534 -17.87 -58.16 12.16
C TYR A 534 -16.79 -57.54 13.06
N TYR A 535 -15.88 -56.75 12.47
CA TYR A 535 -14.89 -56.00 13.22
C TYR A 535 -15.52 -54.88 14.06
N GLN A 536 -16.38 -54.03 13.48
CA GLN A 536 -17.09 -52.99 14.24
C GLN A 536 -17.95 -53.55 15.38
N LEU A 537 -18.57 -54.72 15.17
CA LEU A 537 -19.26 -55.45 16.22
C LEU A 537 -18.32 -55.94 17.33
N SER A 538 -17.11 -56.40 16.99
CA SER A 538 -16.13 -56.83 18.00
C SER A 538 -15.51 -55.65 18.77
N VAL A 539 -15.29 -54.50 18.12
CA VAL A 539 -14.89 -53.25 18.79
C VAL A 539 -15.97 -52.78 19.75
N LYS A 540 -17.25 -52.76 19.32
CA LYS A 540 -18.39 -52.42 20.20
C LYS A 540 -18.49 -53.35 21.41
N ARG A 541 -18.20 -54.65 21.23
CA ARG A 541 -18.18 -55.65 22.32
C ARG A 541 -16.98 -55.50 23.26
N LYS A 542 -15.81 -55.07 22.76
CA LYS A 542 -14.56 -54.95 23.56
C LYS A 542 -14.39 -53.58 24.24
N LYS A 543 -14.66 -52.49 23.53
CA LYS A 543 -14.49 -51.10 24.00
C LYS A 543 -15.81 -50.47 24.49
N GLY A 544 -16.96 -51.11 24.29
CA GLY A 544 -18.28 -50.62 24.73
C GLY A 544 -18.93 -49.57 23.79
N TYR A 545 -18.14 -48.91 22.93
CA TYR A 545 -18.62 -47.91 21.97
C TYR A 545 -17.93 -48.04 20.60
N ILE A 546 -18.45 -47.31 19.60
CA ILE A 546 -17.82 -47.14 18.28
C ILE A 546 -17.33 -45.69 18.21
N PRO A 547 -16.05 -45.43 17.86
CA PRO A 547 -15.52 -44.08 17.73
C PRO A 547 -16.37 -43.20 16.79
N ARG A 548 -16.55 -41.93 17.15
CA ARG A 548 -17.48 -40.99 16.48
C ARG A 548 -17.27 -40.92 14.96
N PHE A 549 -16.01 -40.85 14.51
CA PHE A 549 -15.67 -40.72 13.08
C PHE A 549 -15.33 -42.07 12.42
N GLY A 550 -15.62 -43.18 13.12
CA GLY A 550 -15.47 -44.54 12.60
C GLY A 550 -14.17 -45.24 12.98
N SER A 551 -14.14 -46.54 12.73
CA SER A 551 -12.95 -47.39 12.87
C SER A 551 -12.87 -48.35 11.69
N PHE A 552 -11.68 -48.52 11.12
CA PHE A 552 -11.38 -49.31 9.92
C PHE A 552 -10.27 -50.32 10.20
N LYS A 553 -10.47 -51.57 9.77
CA LYS A 553 -9.47 -52.63 9.91
C LYS A 553 -8.94 -53.04 8.55
N TYR A 554 -7.63 -52.98 8.38
CA TYR A 554 -6.93 -53.37 7.15
C TYR A 554 -5.83 -54.39 7.45
N ASN A 555 -5.64 -55.33 6.53
CA ASN A 555 -4.52 -56.25 6.60
C ASN A 555 -3.25 -55.54 6.08
N GLY A 556 -2.10 -55.82 6.67
CA GLY A 556 -0.81 -55.25 6.25
C GLY A 556 -0.54 -55.45 4.77
N LYS A 557 -0.88 -56.62 4.20
CA LYS A 557 -0.68 -56.90 2.77
C LYS A 557 -1.42 -55.89 1.87
N TYR A 558 -2.64 -55.53 2.27
CA TYR A 558 -3.46 -54.58 1.52
C TYR A 558 -2.85 -53.17 1.56
N LEU A 559 -2.26 -52.77 2.70
CA LEU A 559 -1.62 -51.47 2.84
C LEU A 559 -0.30 -51.40 2.06
N GLU A 560 0.45 -52.50 2.01
CA GLU A 560 1.67 -52.64 1.21
C GLU A 560 1.37 -52.63 -0.31
N GLU A 561 0.37 -53.39 -0.77
CA GLU A 561 -0.08 -53.39 -2.17
C GLU A 561 -0.56 -52.00 -2.63
N LYS A 562 -1.06 -51.18 -1.70
CA LYS A 562 -1.48 -49.79 -1.94
C LYS A 562 -0.37 -48.75 -1.70
N ARG A 563 0.87 -49.18 -1.42
CA ARG A 563 2.03 -48.31 -1.11
C ARG A 563 1.82 -47.36 0.07
N ILE A 564 0.84 -47.65 0.94
CA ILE A 564 0.59 -46.89 2.17
C ILE A 564 1.62 -47.31 3.23
N LEU A 565 1.95 -48.60 3.26
CA LEU A 565 2.94 -49.20 4.15
C LEU A 565 4.21 -49.53 3.37
N ASP A 566 5.36 -48.97 3.77
CA ASP A 566 6.66 -49.19 3.12
C ASP A 566 7.39 -50.40 3.72
N SER A 567 7.49 -50.51 5.05
CA SER A 567 8.16 -51.63 5.70
C SER A 567 7.73 -51.84 7.15
N ILE A 568 7.83 -53.10 7.62
CA ILE A 568 7.70 -53.48 9.02
C ILE A 568 9.02 -54.13 9.46
N THR A 569 9.70 -53.53 10.43
CA THR A 569 10.89 -54.07 11.10
C THR A 569 10.50 -54.61 12.48
N SER A 570 10.97 -55.81 12.82
CA SER A 570 10.84 -56.38 14.17
C SER A 570 12.22 -56.51 14.79
N THR A 571 12.30 -56.23 16.08
CA THR A 571 13.48 -56.37 16.92
C THR A 571 13.83 -57.84 17.23
N SER A 572 13.07 -58.84 16.77
CA SER A 572 13.29 -60.23 17.22
C SER A 572 13.37 -61.36 16.19
N HIS A 573 12.90 -61.28 14.94
CA HIS A 573 13.13 -62.38 13.95
C HIS A 573 13.13 -61.94 12.47
N ALA A 574 13.91 -62.64 11.65
CA ALA A 574 14.01 -62.48 10.20
C ALA A 574 12.70 -62.89 9.48
N HIS A 575 12.21 -61.98 8.63
CA HIS A 575 11.05 -62.10 7.73
C HIS A 575 9.66 -62.23 8.39
N ILE A 576 9.13 -61.10 8.86
CA ILE A 576 7.70 -60.96 9.16
C ILE A 576 6.90 -61.12 7.86
N ARG A 577 5.93 -62.04 7.85
CA ARG A 577 4.95 -62.11 6.77
C ARG A 577 3.90 -61.01 7.00
N VAL A 578 3.99 -59.92 6.24
CA VAL A 578 3.11 -58.73 6.29
C VAL A 578 1.61 -59.11 6.27
N ASN A 579 1.26 -60.21 5.58
CA ASN A 579 -0.10 -60.78 5.51
C ASN A 579 -0.73 -61.17 6.85
N ARG A 580 0.07 -61.30 7.92
CA ARG A 580 -0.41 -61.70 9.26
C ARG A 580 -0.59 -60.52 10.21
N VAL A 581 -0.26 -59.29 9.82
CA VAL A 581 -0.45 -58.10 10.66
C VAL A 581 -1.75 -57.42 10.25
N ASP A 582 -2.59 -57.07 11.23
CA ASP A 582 -3.78 -56.27 11.01
C ASP A 582 -3.60 -54.89 11.67
N PHE A 583 -3.84 -53.83 10.91
CA PHE A 583 -3.84 -52.44 11.35
C PHE A 583 -5.27 -51.94 11.54
N MET A 584 -5.50 -51.23 12.63
CA MET A 584 -6.77 -50.65 13.00
C MET A 584 -6.61 -49.12 13.07
N PHE A 585 -7.39 -48.40 12.27
CA PHE A 585 -7.41 -46.94 12.25
C PHE A 585 -8.72 -46.46 12.84
N SER A 586 -8.69 -45.56 13.82
CA SER A 586 -9.90 -44.98 14.42
C SER A 586 -9.73 -43.50 14.71
N SER A 587 -10.83 -42.76 14.74
CA SER A 587 -10.81 -41.34 15.08
C SER A 587 -12.00 -40.99 15.98
N GLU A 588 -11.69 -40.39 17.12
CA GLU A 588 -12.67 -39.96 18.13
C GLU A 588 -12.79 -38.43 18.20
N LYS A 589 -11.67 -37.72 18.01
CA LYS A 589 -11.61 -36.26 17.91
C LYS A 589 -11.23 -35.82 16.49
N GLN A 590 -11.58 -34.58 16.15
CA GLN A 590 -11.22 -33.98 14.88
C GLN A 590 -9.70 -33.95 14.72
N GLY A 591 -9.21 -34.33 13.53
CA GLY A 591 -7.78 -34.30 13.23
C GLY A 591 -6.92 -35.31 13.99
N GLU A 592 -7.45 -36.09 14.94
CA GLU A 592 -6.70 -37.11 15.68
C GLU A 592 -7.05 -38.52 15.18
N PHE A 593 -6.02 -39.26 14.75
CA PHE A 593 -6.12 -40.63 14.26
C PHE A 593 -5.33 -41.57 15.15
N ILE A 594 -6.03 -42.55 15.70
CA ILE A 594 -5.45 -43.60 16.51
C ILE A 594 -5.14 -44.79 15.59
N VAL A 595 -3.86 -45.16 15.53
CA VAL A 595 -3.36 -46.34 14.85
C VAL A 595 -3.08 -47.43 15.89
N ASP A 596 -3.84 -48.51 15.81
CA ASP A 596 -3.74 -49.69 16.68
C ASP A 596 -3.19 -50.87 15.86
N VAL A 597 -2.17 -51.56 16.37
CA VAL A 597 -1.64 -52.80 15.76
C VAL A 597 -1.86 -53.97 16.71
N SER A 598 -2.57 -55.01 16.26
CA SER A 598 -2.87 -56.18 17.09
C SER A 598 -2.34 -57.46 16.44
N ASN A 599 -1.15 -57.94 16.84
CA ASN A 599 -0.78 -59.34 16.60
C ASN A 599 0.24 -59.88 17.64
N ASN A 600 -0.21 -60.88 18.42
CA ASN A 600 0.62 -61.58 19.42
C ASN A 600 1.83 -62.34 18.88
N SER A 601 1.90 -62.60 17.57
CA SER A 601 2.95 -63.45 16.98
C SER A 601 4.17 -62.71 16.42
N VAL A 602 4.14 -61.36 16.37
CA VAL A 602 5.18 -60.52 15.72
C VAL A 602 5.88 -59.56 16.69
N GLY A 603 5.40 -59.47 17.94
CA GLY A 603 6.01 -58.62 18.99
C GLY A 603 5.73 -57.12 18.86
N ILE A 604 4.96 -56.70 17.84
CA ILE A 604 4.55 -55.29 17.67
C ILE A 604 3.18 -55.12 18.32
N PHE A 605 3.18 -54.45 19.48
CA PHE A 605 1.99 -54.02 20.19
C PHE A 605 2.11 -52.54 20.49
N GLY A 606 1.11 -51.78 20.06
CA GLY A 606 1.09 -50.36 20.36
C GLY A 606 -0.17 -49.71 19.83
N GLN A 607 -0.53 -48.64 20.52
CA GLN A 607 -1.52 -47.65 20.11
C GLN A 607 -0.76 -46.32 20.03
N GLU A 608 -0.71 -45.71 18.86
CA GLU A 608 -0.12 -44.38 18.67
C GLU A 608 -1.15 -43.43 18.07
N THR A 609 -1.08 -42.16 18.49
CA THR A 609 -1.98 -41.10 17.99
C THR A 609 -1.21 -40.24 17.01
N VAL A 610 -1.81 -40.00 15.85
CA VAL A 610 -1.27 -39.19 14.76
C VAL A 610 -2.22 -38.03 14.53
N THR A 611 -1.71 -36.80 14.56
CA THR A 611 -2.54 -35.64 14.22
C THR A 611 -2.47 -35.35 12.72
N LEU A 612 -3.52 -34.73 12.18
CA LEU A 612 -3.54 -34.29 10.79
C LEU A 612 -2.45 -33.25 10.53
N ASP A 613 -2.23 -32.35 11.48
CA ASP A 613 -1.21 -31.31 11.39
C ASP A 613 0.20 -31.91 11.29
N ASP A 614 0.49 -32.98 12.04
CA ASP A 614 1.77 -33.69 11.92
C ASP A 614 1.97 -34.26 10.52
N LEU A 615 0.93 -34.84 9.92
CA LEU A 615 0.99 -35.39 8.56
C LEU A 615 1.19 -34.27 7.52
N LEU A 616 0.45 -33.17 7.63
CA LEU A 616 0.56 -32.03 6.72
C LEU A 616 1.92 -31.33 6.83
N ASN A 617 2.46 -31.23 8.05
CA ASN A 617 3.81 -30.69 8.28
C ASN A 617 4.87 -31.59 7.63
N LEU A 618 4.75 -32.91 7.73
CA LEU A 618 5.68 -33.84 7.07
C LEU A 618 5.58 -33.78 5.53
N GLN A 619 4.39 -33.54 4.98
CA GLN A 619 4.21 -33.28 3.55
C GLN A 619 4.85 -31.95 3.11
N TYR A 620 4.66 -30.89 3.90
CA TYR A 620 5.29 -29.58 3.65
C TYR A 620 6.83 -29.68 3.67
N GLU A 621 7.37 -30.42 4.63
CA GLU A 621 8.82 -30.71 4.73
C GLU A 621 9.32 -31.74 3.70
N SER A 622 8.45 -32.26 2.82
CA SER A 622 8.78 -33.27 1.79
C SER A 622 9.41 -34.56 2.34
N LYS A 623 9.09 -34.93 3.59
CA LYS A 623 9.56 -36.16 4.23
C LYS A 623 8.70 -37.34 3.78
N LYS A 624 9.25 -38.18 2.90
CA LYS A 624 8.54 -39.32 2.29
C LYS A 624 8.17 -40.47 3.25
N GLN A 625 8.84 -40.56 4.39
CA GLN A 625 8.67 -41.67 5.34
C GLN A 625 8.16 -41.17 6.69
N PHE A 626 7.10 -41.79 7.17
CA PHE A 626 6.50 -41.57 8.48
C PHE A 626 6.63 -42.83 9.33
N LYS A 627 7.31 -42.74 10.47
CA LYS A 627 7.65 -43.89 11.31
C LYS A 627 6.81 -43.90 12.58
N LEU A 628 6.17 -45.03 12.87
CA LEU A 628 5.36 -45.28 14.07
C LEU A 628 5.87 -46.53 14.83
N PHE A 629 5.47 -46.65 16.09
CA PHE A 629 5.77 -47.77 17.00
C PHE A 629 7.28 -47.94 17.22
N SER A 630 7.93 -46.91 17.75
CA SER A 630 9.39 -46.90 17.97
C SER A 630 10.19 -47.27 16.71
N GLN A 631 9.78 -46.73 15.56
CA GLN A 631 10.36 -46.97 14.23
C GLN A 631 10.19 -48.38 13.65
N CYS A 632 9.35 -49.22 14.26
CA CYS A 632 9.08 -50.58 13.76
C CYS A 632 8.20 -50.60 12.51
N VAL A 633 7.39 -49.56 12.26
CA VAL A 633 6.51 -49.47 11.09
C VAL A 633 6.77 -48.18 10.34
N THR A 634 7.06 -48.27 9.05
CA THR A 634 7.25 -47.12 8.18
C THR A 634 6.11 -47.04 7.17
N PHE A 635 5.41 -45.91 7.17
CA PHE A 635 4.38 -45.54 6.22
C PHE A 635 4.93 -44.52 5.22
N ASN A 636 4.38 -44.53 4.01
CA ASN A 636 4.62 -43.46 3.04
C ASN A 636 3.75 -42.25 3.43
N THR A 637 4.35 -41.09 3.67
CA THR A 637 3.65 -39.90 4.18
C THR A 637 2.50 -39.46 3.26
N ASP A 638 2.73 -39.41 1.95
CA ASP A 638 1.76 -38.89 0.97
C ASP A 638 0.59 -39.85 0.76
N GLU A 639 0.90 -41.14 0.62
CA GLU A 639 -0.13 -42.18 0.45
C GLU A 639 -0.92 -42.40 1.75
N PHE A 640 -0.28 -42.24 2.90
CA PHE A 640 -0.94 -42.31 4.20
C PHE A 640 -1.86 -41.11 4.44
N ALA A 641 -1.43 -39.89 4.12
CA ALA A 641 -2.29 -38.70 4.16
C ALA A 641 -3.50 -38.87 3.21
N THR A 642 -3.26 -39.32 1.97
CA THR A 642 -4.32 -39.60 1.00
C THR A 642 -5.30 -40.67 1.51
N PHE A 643 -4.79 -41.72 2.16
CA PHE A 643 -5.63 -42.73 2.79
C PHE A 643 -6.51 -42.15 3.91
N ILE A 644 -5.96 -41.29 4.78
CA ILE A 644 -6.71 -40.61 5.84
C ILE A 644 -7.79 -39.69 5.25
N PHE A 645 -7.44 -38.86 4.25
CA PHE A 645 -8.40 -38.01 3.55
C PHE A 645 -9.50 -38.82 2.89
N HIS A 646 -9.19 -39.92 2.23
CA HIS A 646 -10.18 -40.75 1.57
C HIS A 646 -11.11 -41.49 2.55
N LYS A 647 -10.60 -41.95 3.71
CA LYS A 647 -11.37 -42.75 4.67
C LYS A 647 -12.16 -41.91 5.67
N PHE A 648 -11.55 -40.85 6.21
CA PHE A 648 -12.14 -40.06 7.27
C PHE A 648 -12.80 -38.77 6.76
N TYR A 649 -12.38 -38.23 5.61
CA TYR A 649 -12.93 -36.98 5.04
C TYR A 649 -13.59 -37.16 3.65
N ARG A 650 -13.39 -38.30 2.97
CA ARG A 650 -13.89 -38.63 1.62
C ARG A 650 -13.58 -37.59 0.55
N VAL A 651 -12.48 -36.87 0.70
CA VAL A 651 -11.90 -36.07 -0.38
C VAL A 651 -11.38 -37.06 -1.44
N LYS A 652 -11.69 -36.80 -2.71
CA LYS A 652 -11.35 -37.69 -3.83
C LYS A 652 -9.88 -37.59 -4.20
#